data_AF-A0A9D6X3G7-F1
#
_entry.id   AF-A0A9D6X3G7-F1
#
_cell.length_a   1.000
_cell.length_b   1.000
_cell.length_c   1.000
_cell.angle_alpha   90.00
_cell.angle_beta   90.00
_cell.angle_gamma   90.00
#
_symmetry.space_group_name_H-M   'P 1'
#
loop_
_entity.id
_entity.type
_entity.pdbx_description
1 polymer ?
#
loop_
_entity_poly.entity_id
_entity_poly.type
_entity_poly.pdbx_seq_one_letter_code
_entity_poly.pdbx_strand_id
1 'polypeptide(L)'
;MIIQKFRGARWVVGAIVFALIALTMASNPMRAQANALIPVATLLNADGTLDTSTGVSGALDVRGWNITLDAERGPLLSPADAPPASPTSGAWSALSTGTNNIVETIAIVGTDLYAGGYFTSVGSCASGCNRIAKWNGSTWSALGTGMGDGAVFALAVRGTDLYAAGSFTNAGSCTSVDGCNRIAKWNGSTWSALGGGMNNTIYALAVIGTDLYAGGTFIYAGTCMSGCARIAKWNGSIWSALGTGISNSSVYALAVSGTDLYVGGSFAGAGNCTSGNGCYKIAKWNGATWSPLGTGVDGAVWTLAVNGTDLYAGGSFLNAGSCTSGNGCNYIAKWNGSTWSPLGAGMNNTVYALAVNNTNIYAGGEFTSAGSCTSGCNSIAKWDGSTWSPLGTGMNNDVYALAISGTDIYAGGNFTSAGSCTSGNGCNRIAKDSIALVFADPTGACGGNSPCYASLQSAINAAGAGGEVRYYGGTYNESVSLNTNATLNFVGSSNVTLHGGLNISAGTFNAPSAYALSLTTGSLTNSGGTFNHNNGTFIFAGSGTQNVSGNFTFNHLTVNSGTTIDVGANTLTVVGTATNAGTIKRLAPAQNITLGTSFTFNDGIGQASAILRQTSGTAMGNTTAQVNANTTTAHACAATTLGGTPVKRYFDVTPTNGANVTADVTLYFFDGASNSEANGNTLANIALFHCESGTWRRLSGTYTTGTSGNYKWVKLNGYPFTTFSPFAISGGPGAPTAVSLSSFRADAPAFDLVAWFAQMLGLAR
;
A
#
# COMPACT_ATOMS: atom_id res chain seq x y z
N MET A 1 -68.74 -9.56 -50.27
CA MET A 1 -69.04 -10.58 -49.24
C MET A 1 -68.26 -11.83 -49.59
N ILE A 2 -67.46 -12.49 -48.77
CA ILE A 2 -67.19 -12.42 -47.33
C ILE A 2 -65.91 -13.29 -47.14
N ILE A 3 -64.90 -12.72 -46.48
CA ILE A 3 -64.08 -13.30 -45.39
C ILE A 3 -63.40 -14.67 -45.67
N GLN A 4 -62.07 -14.88 -45.67
CA GLN A 4 -60.88 -14.12 -45.29
C GLN A 4 -59.67 -14.65 -46.13
N LYS A 5 -58.75 -13.75 -46.51
CA LYS A 5 -57.63 -13.90 -47.46
C LYS A 5 -56.65 -15.05 -47.07
N PHE A 6 -56.26 -16.01 -47.94
CA PHE A 6 -55.29 -15.96 -49.06
C PHE A 6 -53.97 -15.25 -48.65
N ARG A 7 -52.72 -15.72 -48.82
CA ARG A 7 -51.98 -16.75 -49.58
C ARG A 7 -50.65 -16.91 -48.82
N GLY A 8 -50.03 -18.06 -48.61
CA GLY A 8 -49.56 -18.98 -49.65
C GLY A 8 -48.06 -18.77 -49.88
N ALA A 9 -47.27 -19.67 -49.27
CA ALA A 9 -45.93 -20.14 -49.65
C ALA A 9 -44.82 -19.13 -49.96
N ARG A 10 -43.69 -19.25 -49.24
CA ARG A 10 -42.29 -18.93 -49.62
C ARG A 10 -41.44 -18.79 -48.32
N TRP A 11 -40.35 -19.51 -48.02
CA TRP A 11 -39.43 -20.34 -48.81
C TRP A 11 -38.64 -21.32 -47.90
N VAL A 12 -38.52 -22.57 -48.36
CA VAL A 12 -37.58 -23.61 -47.87
C VAL A 12 -36.19 -23.39 -48.50
N VAL A 13 -35.53 -22.25 -48.25
CA VAL A 13 -34.22 -21.92 -48.89
C VAL A 13 -33.11 -21.53 -47.90
N GLY A 14 -33.35 -21.59 -46.59
CA GLY A 14 -32.31 -21.22 -45.61
C GLY A 14 -31.19 -22.24 -45.39
N ALA A 15 -31.42 -23.53 -45.64
CA ALA A 15 -30.52 -24.60 -45.17
C ALA A 15 -29.61 -25.20 -46.26
N ILE A 16 -29.76 -24.83 -47.53
CA ILE A 16 -29.06 -25.49 -48.66
C ILE A 16 -27.96 -24.60 -49.29
N VAL A 17 -27.87 -23.31 -48.94
CA VAL A 17 -26.88 -22.40 -49.56
C VAL A 17 -25.52 -22.39 -48.85
N PHE A 18 -25.42 -22.79 -47.58
CA PHE A 18 -24.14 -22.76 -46.86
C PHE A 18 -23.24 -24.01 -47.05
N ALA A 19 -23.78 -25.11 -47.59
CA ALA A 19 -23.02 -26.35 -47.78
C ALA A 19 -22.31 -26.46 -49.14
N LEU A 20 -22.56 -25.54 -50.10
CA LEU A 20 -22.04 -25.65 -51.47
C LEU A 20 -20.83 -24.79 -51.81
N ILE A 21 -20.28 -24.00 -50.86
CA ILE A 21 -19.09 -23.16 -51.09
C ILE A 21 -17.79 -23.84 -50.62
N ALA A 22 -17.88 -24.99 -49.94
CA ALA A 22 -16.70 -25.70 -49.45
C ALA A 22 -16.02 -26.64 -50.47
N LEU A 23 -16.58 -26.84 -51.69
CA LEU A 23 -16.07 -27.87 -52.60
C LEU A 23 -16.14 -27.49 -54.09
N THR A 24 -15.46 -26.42 -54.51
CA THR A 24 -14.89 -26.33 -55.87
C THR A 24 -13.53 -25.64 -55.83
N MET A 25 -12.54 -26.31 -56.40
CA MET A 25 -11.12 -26.06 -56.23
C MET A 25 -10.60 -24.83 -56.96
N ALA A 26 -9.55 -24.25 -56.37
CA ALA A 26 -8.30 -23.86 -57.00
C ALA A 26 -8.29 -23.70 -58.53
N SER A 27 -8.29 -22.44 -58.99
CA SER A 27 -7.40 -21.97 -60.06
C SER A 27 -7.47 -20.43 -60.18
N ASN A 28 -6.29 -19.80 -60.12
CA ASN A 28 -5.94 -18.37 -60.31
C ASN A 28 -5.90 -17.48 -59.05
N PRO A 29 -4.75 -16.84 -58.75
CA PRO A 29 -4.62 -15.93 -57.62
C PRO A 29 -5.15 -14.55 -58.03
N MET A 30 -6.38 -14.23 -57.64
CA MET A 30 -6.81 -12.83 -57.60
C MET A 30 -6.59 -12.29 -56.18
N ARG A 31 -5.70 -11.31 -56.13
CA ARG A 31 -5.29 -10.53 -54.96
C ARG A 31 -6.52 -9.82 -54.38
N ALA A 32 -7.15 -10.40 -53.36
CA ALA A 32 -8.20 -9.73 -52.59
C ALA A 32 -7.56 -8.95 -51.43
N GLN A 33 -7.82 -7.64 -51.40
CA GLN A 33 -7.52 -6.78 -50.24
C GLN A 33 -8.15 -7.38 -48.98
N ALA A 34 -7.38 -7.41 -47.89
CA ALA A 34 -7.91 -7.67 -46.56
C ALA A 34 -8.87 -6.53 -46.18
N ASN A 35 -10.18 -6.76 -46.31
CA ASN A 35 -11.16 -5.86 -45.71
C ASN A 35 -11.02 -5.94 -44.19
N ALA A 36 -10.82 -4.79 -43.55
CA ALA A 36 -10.83 -4.68 -42.10
C ALA A 36 -12.20 -5.14 -41.55
N LEU A 37 -12.18 -5.93 -40.48
CA LEU A 37 -13.40 -6.30 -39.77
C LEU A 37 -14.06 -5.05 -39.18
N ILE A 38 -15.38 -4.97 -39.25
CA ILE A 38 -16.14 -3.83 -38.74
C ILE A 38 -16.40 -4.07 -37.25
N PRO A 39 -15.93 -3.21 -36.32
CA PRO A 39 -16.16 -3.39 -34.89
C PRO A 39 -17.66 -3.32 -34.57
N VAL A 40 -18.22 -4.35 -33.94
CA VAL A 40 -19.68 -4.40 -33.74
C VAL A 40 -20.19 -3.28 -32.81
N ALA A 41 -19.34 -2.76 -31.92
CA ALA A 41 -19.64 -1.65 -31.02
C ALA A 41 -20.10 -0.37 -31.74
N THR A 42 -19.63 -0.14 -32.97
CA THR A 42 -20.00 1.06 -33.74
C THR A 42 -21.37 0.95 -34.40
N LEU A 43 -22.02 -0.20 -34.27
CA LEU A 43 -23.26 -0.57 -34.95
C LEU A 43 -24.36 -0.98 -33.96
N LEU A 44 -24.26 -0.62 -32.69
CA LEU A 44 -25.26 -0.96 -31.68
C LEU A 44 -26.10 0.26 -31.30
N ASN A 45 -27.40 0.04 -31.18
CA ASN A 45 -28.29 0.92 -30.43
C ASN A 45 -27.96 0.85 -28.94
N ALA A 46 -28.42 1.85 -28.17
CA ALA A 46 -28.20 1.91 -26.72
C ALA A 46 -28.78 0.71 -25.95
N ASP A 47 -29.71 -0.03 -26.55
CA ASP A 47 -30.33 -1.24 -25.98
C ASP A 47 -29.62 -2.55 -26.37
N GLY A 48 -28.50 -2.48 -27.09
CA GLY A 48 -27.71 -3.65 -27.51
C GLY A 48 -28.19 -4.33 -28.78
N THR A 49 -29.24 -3.82 -29.45
CA THR A 49 -29.63 -4.29 -30.79
C THR A 49 -28.74 -3.70 -31.87
N LEU A 50 -28.61 -4.38 -33.02
CA LEU A 50 -27.90 -3.86 -34.19
C LEU A 50 -28.67 -2.68 -34.82
N ASP A 51 -28.01 -1.54 -34.96
CA ASP A 51 -28.48 -0.41 -35.74
C ASP A 51 -28.37 -0.73 -37.24
N THR A 52 -29.49 -1.16 -37.80
CA THR A 52 -29.62 -1.52 -39.22
C THR A 52 -29.95 -0.31 -40.11
N SER A 53 -30.13 0.88 -39.54
CA SER A 53 -30.55 2.08 -40.28
C SER A 53 -29.45 2.63 -41.21
N THR A 54 -28.20 2.25 -40.96
CA THR A 54 -27.02 2.78 -41.66
C THR A 54 -26.58 1.93 -42.87
N GLY A 55 -27.21 0.78 -43.14
CA GLY A 55 -26.94 -0.04 -44.32
C GLY A 55 -25.50 -0.54 -44.41
N VAL A 56 -25.11 -1.44 -43.51
CA VAL A 56 -23.73 -1.96 -43.42
C VAL A 56 -23.57 -3.24 -44.25
N SER A 57 -22.47 -3.35 -45.01
CA SER A 57 -22.05 -4.58 -45.69
C SER A 57 -20.59 -4.90 -45.37
N GLY A 58 -20.30 -6.12 -44.92
CA GLY A 58 -18.97 -6.56 -44.49
C GLY A 58 -19.01 -7.64 -43.41
N ALA A 59 -17.83 -8.11 -42.99
CA ALA A 59 -17.70 -9.06 -41.87
C ALA A 59 -17.58 -8.30 -40.54
N LEU A 60 -18.40 -8.68 -39.55
CA LEU A 60 -18.44 -8.07 -38.22
C LEU A 60 -17.41 -8.70 -37.29
N ASP A 61 -16.72 -7.87 -36.50
CA ASP A 61 -15.93 -8.34 -35.37
C ASP A 61 -16.79 -8.44 -34.12
N VAL A 62 -17.13 -9.66 -33.73
CA VAL A 62 -17.96 -9.97 -32.54
C VAL A 62 -17.14 -10.54 -31.38
N ARG A 63 -15.80 -10.50 -31.45
CA ARG A 63 -14.94 -10.96 -30.35
C ARG A 63 -15.12 -10.02 -29.15
N GLY A 64 -15.29 -10.59 -27.96
CA GLY A 64 -15.53 -9.82 -26.73
C GLY A 64 -16.99 -9.40 -26.51
N TRP A 65 -17.95 -10.01 -27.22
CA TRP A 65 -19.39 -9.76 -27.06
C TRP A 65 -20.18 -11.06 -26.83
N ASN A 66 -21.09 -11.05 -25.84
CA ASN A 66 -22.14 -12.04 -25.65
C ASN A 66 -23.31 -11.72 -26.59
N ILE A 67 -23.82 -12.73 -27.29
CA ILE A 67 -24.96 -12.60 -28.21
C ILE A 67 -26.12 -13.42 -27.66
N THR A 68 -27.22 -12.75 -27.32
CA THR A 68 -28.48 -13.40 -26.90
C THR A 68 -29.57 -13.12 -27.93
N LEU A 69 -30.52 -14.05 -28.06
CA LEU A 69 -31.64 -13.92 -29.01
C LEU A 69 -32.88 -13.47 -28.23
N ASP A 70 -33.35 -12.26 -28.53
CA ASP A 70 -34.65 -11.79 -28.09
C ASP A 70 -35.71 -12.05 -29.17
N ALA A 71 -36.83 -12.65 -28.76
CA ALA A 71 -37.87 -13.08 -29.68
C ALA A 71 -38.61 -11.92 -30.39
N GLU A 72 -38.56 -10.71 -29.83
CA GLU A 72 -39.22 -9.51 -30.38
C GLU A 72 -38.21 -8.55 -31.03
N ARG A 73 -36.97 -8.50 -30.52
CA ARG A 73 -35.96 -7.47 -30.86
C ARG A 73 -34.78 -7.99 -31.67
N GLY A 74 -34.65 -9.31 -31.84
CA GLY A 74 -33.54 -9.92 -32.57
C GLY A 74 -32.27 -10.12 -31.73
N PRO A 75 -31.07 -10.21 -32.35
CA PRO A 75 -29.82 -10.43 -31.64
C PRO A 75 -29.47 -9.22 -30.75
N LEU A 76 -29.33 -9.46 -29.45
CA LEU A 76 -28.83 -8.53 -28.46
C LEU A 76 -27.36 -8.82 -28.20
N LEU A 77 -26.52 -7.79 -28.33
CA LEU A 77 -25.09 -7.88 -28.10
C LEU A 77 -24.74 -7.09 -26.83
N SER A 78 -24.11 -7.77 -25.89
CA SER A 78 -23.55 -7.16 -24.66
C SER A 78 -22.06 -7.47 -24.57
N PRO A 79 -21.23 -6.60 -23.97
CA PRO A 79 -19.82 -6.92 -23.75
C PRO A 79 -19.70 -8.24 -22.98
N ALA A 80 -18.80 -9.13 -23.41
CA ALA A 80 -18.57 -10.41 -22.78
C ALA A 80 -18.08 -10.28 -21.32
N ASP A 81 -17.56 -9.11 -20.95
CA ASP A 81 -17.12 -8.76 -19.61
C ASP A 81 -17.96 -7.63 -19.01
N ALA A 82 -19.21 -7.94 -18.64
CA ALA A 82 -19.71 -7.40 -17.38
C ALA A 82 -19.26 -8.40 -16.30
N PRO A 83 -18.16 -8.14 -15.57
CA PRO A 83 -17.76 -9.03 -14.50
C PRO A 83 -18.94 -9.21 -13.54
N PRO A 84 -19.13 -10.40 -12.93
CA PRO A 84 -20.02 -10.52 -11.78
C PRO A 84 -19.66 -9.40 -10.80
N ALA A 85 -20.67 -8.75 -10.22
CA ALA A 85 -20.47 -7.62 -9.30
C ALA A 85 -19.34 -7.99 -8.33
N SER A 86 -18.18 -7.34 -8.50
CA SER A 86 -17.05 -7.57 -7.61
C SER A 86 -17.49 -7.17 -6.21
N PRO A 87 -17.12 -7.91 -5.16
CA PRO A 87 -17.47 -7.52 -3.81
C PRO A 87 -16.76 -6.20 -3.52
N THR A 88 -17.43 -5.07 -3.69
CA THR A 88 -16.86 -3.77 -3.34
C THR A 88 -16.65 -3.75 -1.83
N SER A 89 -15.48 -3.32 -1.34
CA SER A 89 -15.30 -3.17 0.11
C SER A 89 -16.36 -2.22 0.66
N GLY A 90 -16.97 -2.60 1.79
CA GLY A 90 -18.19 -2.00 2.33
C GLY A 90 -19.50 -2.69 1.93
N ALA A 91 -19.45 -3.75 1.12
CA ALA A 91 -20.60 -4.59 0.78
C ALA A 91 -20.77 -5.72 1.82
N TRP A 92 -21.18 -5.33 3.03
CA TRP A 92 -21.47 -6.27 4.09
C TRP A 92 -22.51 -7.32 3.67
N SER A 93 -22.25 -8.56 4.05
CA SER A 93 -23.06 -9.72 3.74
C SER A 93 -23.28 -10.56 4.98
N ALA A 94 -24.39 -11.29 4.98
CA ALA A 94 -24.81 -12.07 6.13
C ALA A 94 -24.13 -13.44 6.17
N LEU A 95 -23.85 -13.92 7.38
CA LEU A 95 -23.49 -15.32 7.63
C LEU A 95 -24.78 -16.07 8.02
N SER A 96 -25.73 -16.26 7.10
CA SER A 96 -27.10 -16.73 7.39
C SER A 96 -27.92 -15.70 8.19
N THR A 97 -28.87 -16.08 9.05
CA THR A 97 -29.81 -15.16 9.72
C THR A 97 -29.26 -14.46 10.98
N GLY A 98 -27.95 -14.27 11.09
CA GLY A 98 -27.29 -13.58 12.22
C GLY A 98 -27.52 -14.25 13.57
N THR A 99 -27.24 -13.54 14.67
CA THR A 99 -27.44 -14.03 16.05
C THR A 99 -28.61 -13.35 16.76
N ASN A 100 -29.24 -14.05 17.71
CA ASN A 100 -30.35 -13.51 18.48
C ASN A 100 -29.93 -12.56 19.63
N ASN A 101 -28.64 -12.50 19.97
CA ASN A 101 -28.07 -11.59 20.98
C ASN A 101 -26.60 -11.26 20.66
N ILE A 102 -25.98 -10.39 21.45
CA ILE A 102 -24.65 -9.79 21.23
C ILE A 102 -23.56 -10.84 20.93
N VAL A 103 -22.73 -10.54 19.95
CA VAL A 103 -21.45 -11.23 19.69
C VAL A 103 -20.32 -10.39 20.29
N GLU A 104 -19.58 -10.97 21.22
CA GLU A 104 -18.52 -10.31 22.00
C GLU A 104 -17.12 -10.64 21.45
N THR A 105 -16.97 -11.79 20.80
CA THR A 105 -15.67 -12.25 20.33
C THR A 105 -15.80 -13.12 19.09
N ILE A 106 -14.79 -13.02 18.22
CA ILE A 106 -14.65 -13.82 17.00
C ILE A 106 -13.21 -14.32 16.93
N ALA A 107 -13.03 -15.61 16.61
CA ALA A 107 -11.74 -16.20 16.31
C ALA A 107 -11.79 -17.00 15.00
N ILE A 108 -10.67 -17.04 14.29
CA ILE A 108 -10.52 -17.78 13.03
C ILE A 108 -9.59 -18.98 13.25
N VAL A 109 -9.99 -20.16 12.78
CA VAL A 109 -9.18 -21.38 12.76
C VAL A 109 -9.19 -21.95 11.34
N GLY A 110 -8.09 -21.77 10.61
CA GLY A 110 -8.08 -22.11 9.19
C GLY A 110 -9.14 -21.28 8.44
N THR A 111 -10.10 -21.95 7.80
CA THR A 111 -11.24 -21.31 7.13
C THR A 111 -12.48 -21.17 8.01
N ASP A 112 -12.45 -21.75 9.21
CA ASP A 112 -13.58 -21.75 10.12
C ASP A 112 -13.58 -20.50 11.00
N LEU A 113 -14.77 -19.94 11.22
CA LEU A 113 -14.99 -18.85 12.16
C LEU A 113 -15.69 -19.37 13.40
N TYR A 114 -15.26 -18.91 14.56
CA TYR A 114 -15.90 -19.19 15.85
C TYR A 114 -16.39 -17.87 16.43
N ALA A 115 -17.67 -17.81 16.78
CA ALA A 115 -18.28 -16.65 17.42
C ALA A 115 -18.64 -17.00 18.87
N GLY A 116 -18.39 -16.08 19.80
CA GLY A 116 -18.76 -16.16 21.20
C GLY A 116 -19.50 -14.90 21.67
N GLY A 117 -20.41 -15.05 22.63
CA GLY A 117 -21.14 -13.90 23.19
C GLY A 117 -22.32 -14.29 24.06
N TYR A 118 -23.41 -13.52 23.98
CA TYR A 118 -24.64 -13.72 24.77
C TYR A 118 -25.75 -14.46 24.02
N PHE A 119 -25.55 -14.77 22.73
CA PHE A 119 -26.56 -15.41 21.88
C PHE A 119 -26.89 -16.82 22.35
N THR A 120 -28.11 -17.27 22.09
CA THR A 120 -28.54 -18.66 22.32
C THR A 120 -28.91 -19.38 21.02
N SER A 121 -28.97 -18.64 19.91
CA SER A 121 -29.13 -19.19 18.57
C SER A 121 -28.43 -18.32 17.52
N VAL A 122 -28.03 -18.96 16.42
CA VAL A 122 -27.41 -18.30 15.27
C VAL A 122 -27.80 -19.02 13.98
N GLY A 123 -28.21 -18.28 12.94
CA GLY A 123 -28.65 -18.88 11.69
C GLY A 123 -29.77 -19.90 11.90
N SER A 124 -29.64 -21.06 11.23
CA SER A 124 -30.49 -22.24 11.45
C SER A 124 -30.10 -23.09 12.68
N CYS A 125 -28.99 -22.77 13.35
CA CYS A 125 -28.56 -23.45 14.57
C CYS A 125 -29.34 -22.91 15.78
N ALA A 126 -30.56 -23.41 15.95
CA ALA A 126 -31.45 -23.01 17.04
C ALA A 126 -31.19 -23.78 18.35
N SER A 127 -30.55 -24.95 18.30
CA SER A 127 -30.22 -25.76 19.48
C SER A 127 -28.72 -26.10 19.49
N GLY A 128 -28.10 -25.98 20.66
CA GLY A 128 -26.67 -26.28 20.86
C GLY A 128 -25.69 -25.14 20.56
N CYS A 129 -26.06 -24.15 19.74
CA CYS A 129 -25.28 -22.93 19.52
C CYS A 129 -25.47 -21.90 20.66
N ASN A 130 -25.39 -22.37 21.90
CA ASN A 130 -25.55 -21.53 23.08
C ASN A 130 -24.23 -20.80 23.35
N ARG A 131 -24.21 -19.49 23.09
CA ARG A 131 -23.15 -18.52 23.42
C ARG A 131 -21.80 -18.78 22.76
N ILE A 132 -21.69 -19.86 21.98
CA ILE A 132 -20.59 -20.20 21.13
C ILE A 132 -21.08 -21.00 19.91
N ALA A 133 -20.54 -20.71 18.73
CA ALA A 133 -20.88 -21.42 17.50
C ALA A 133 -19.74 -21.38 16.49
N LYS A 134 -19.71 -22.36 15.60
CA LYS A 134 -18.74 -22.49 14.51
C LYS A 134 -19.42 -22.28 13.15
N TRP A 135 -18.87 -21.39 12.34
CA TRP A 135 -19.21 -21.20 10.92
C TRP A 135 -18.13 -21.83 10.05
N ASN A 136 -18.53 -22.70 9.12
CA ASN A 136 -17.61 -23.42 8.22
C ASN A 136 -17.50 -22.78 6.82
N GLY A 137 -18.01 -21.57 6.63
CA GLY A 137 -18.15 -20.93 5.32
C GLY A 137 -19.56 -21.02 4.72
N SER A 138 -20.41 -21.94 5.22
CA SER A 138 -21.76 -22.17 4.69
C SER A 138 -22.84 -22.37 5.74
N THR A 139 -22.50 -23.00 6.87
CA THR A 139 -23.46 -23.32 7.93
C THR A 139 -22.88 -23.09 9.31
N TRP A 140 -23.75 -22.68 10.23
CA TRP A 140 -23.46 -22.63 11.65
C TRP A 140 -23.66 -24.00 12.28
N SER A 141 -22.75 -24.37 13.18
CA SER A 141 -22.77 -25.63 13.93
C SER A 141 -22.42 -25.40 15.40
N ALA A 142 -22.99 -26.23 16.26
CA ALA A 142 -22.77 -26.21 17.69
C ALA A 142 -21.42 -26.83 18.08
N LEU A 143 -20.86 -26.39 19.20
CA LEU A 143 -19.72 -27.05 19.86
C LEU A 143 -20.25 -27.81 21.09
N GLY A 144 -20.72 -29.05 20.87
CA GLY A 144 -21.46 -29.80 21.87
C GLY A 144 -22.80 -29.13 22.17
N THR A 145 -23.11 -28.89 23.46
CA THR A 145 -24.30 -28.15 23.90
C THR A 145 -24.06 -26.65 24.13
N GLY A 146 -22.85 -26.16 23.87
CA GLY A 146 -22.44 -24.77 24.07
C GLY A 146 -22.12 -24.41 25.53
N MET A 147 -22.29 -23.14 25.90
CA MET A 147 -22.09 -22.66 27.28
C MET A 147 -23.43 -22.53 28.01
N GLY A 148 -23.54 -23.17 29.17
CA GLY A 148 -24.83 -23.37 29.85
C GLY A 148 -25.46 -22.08 30.40
N ASP A 149 -24.65 -21.21 30.99
CA ASP A 149 -25.14 -20.20 31.96
C ASP A 149 -24.52 -18.80 31.83
N GLY A 150 -23.37 -18.64 31.16
CA GLY A 150 -22.70 -17.34 31.04
C GLY A 150 -22.08 -17.09 29.66
N ALA A 151 -21.80 -15.83 29.36
CA ALA A 151 -21.30 -15.38 28.07
C ALA A 151 -19.84 -15.80 27.82
N VAL A 152 -19.47 -15.87 26.54
CA VAL A 152 -18.09 -16.03 26.09
C VAL A 152 -17.56 -14.65 25.69
N PHE A 153 -16.52 -14.17 26.37
CA PHE A 153 -15.88 -12.87 26.11
C PHE A 153 -14.57 -12.99 25.34
N ALA A 154 -13.92 -14.15 25.38
CA ALA A 154 -12.66 -14.37 24.68
C ALA A 154 -12.56 -15.77 24.09
N LEU A 155 -11.97 -15.82 22.90
CA LEU A 155 -11.57 -17.04 22.22
C LEU A 155 -10.07 -16.97 21.90
N ALA A 156 -9.36 -18.08 22.07
CA ALA A 156 -7.98 -18.23 21.62
C ALA A 156 -7.76 -19.60 21.00
N VAL A 157 -6.79 -19.71 20.11
CA VAL A 157 -6.55 -20.92 19.30
C VAL A 157 -5.10 -21.34 19.46
N ARG A 158 -4.87 -22.64 19.66
CA ARG A 158 -3.54 -23.25 19.64
C ARG A 158 -3.58 -24.55 18.85
N GLY A 159 -3.02 -24.55 17.65
CA GLY A 159 -3.17 -25.67 16.72
C GLY A 159 -4.66 -25.89 16.39
N THR A 160 -5.19 -27.08 16.68
CA THR A 160 -6.61 -27.41 16.52
C THR A 160 -7.45 -27.16 17.78
N ASP A 161 -6.82 -26.79 18.89
CA ASP A 161 -7.51 -26.55 20.14
C ASP A 161 -8.09 -25.13 20.17
N LEU A 162 -9.37 -25.03 20.54
CA LEU A 162 -10.04 -23.75 20.81
C LEU A 162 -10.20 -23.60 22.32
N TYR A 163 -9.84 -22.44 22.85
CA TYR A 163 -10.06 -22.06 24.24
C TYR A 163 -11.16 -21.01 24.29
N ALA A 164 -12.16 -21.24 25.12
CA ALA A 164 -13.22 -20.29 25.39
C ALA A 164 -13.14 -19.79 26.82
N ALA A 165 -13.34 -18.50 27.01
CA ALA A 165 -13.30 -17.85 28.31
C ALA A 165 -14.39 -16.79 28.45
N GLY A 166 -14.91 -16.62 29.67
CA GLY A 166 -15.99 -15.67 29.92
C GLY A 166 -16.54 -15.71 31.34
N SER A 167 -17.87 -15.63 31.46
CA SER A 167 -18.58 -15.69 32.75
C SER A 167 -19.29 -17.02 33.02
N PHE A 168 -19.26 -17.96 32.07
CA PHE A 168 -19.89 -19.28 32.22
C PHE A 168 -19.26 -20.12 33.33
N THR A 169 -20.02 -21.05 33.89
CA THR A 169 -19.50 -22.07 34.81
C THR A 169 -19.59 -23.49 34.24
N ASN A 170 -20.26 -23.65 33.09
CA ASN A 170 -20.42 -24.93 32.38
C ASN A 170 -20.15 -24.79 30.87
N ALA A 171 -19.38 -25.72 30.31
CA ALA A 171 -19.06 -25.84 28.89
C ALA A 171 -19.36 -27.27 28.40
N GLY A 172 -20.41 -27.44 27.59
CA GLY A 172 -20.87 -28.76 27.18
C GLY A 172 -21.32 -29.61 28.38
N SER A 173 -20.79 -30.84 28.46
CA SER A 173 -20.94 -31.73 29.62
C SER A 173 -19.89 -31.48 30.71
N CYS A 174 -18.90 -30.62 30.47
CA CYS A 174 -17.90 -30.26 31.47
C CYS A 174 -18.43 -29.12 32.32
N THR A 175 -18.54 -29.34 33.61
CA THR A 175 -19.20 -28.43 34.55
C THR A 175 -18.21 -27.79 35.50
N SER A 176 -18.70 -26.92 36.39
CA SER A 176 -17.88 -26.33 37.45
C SER A 176 -17.25 -27.37 38.38
N VAL A 177 -17.87 -28.54 38.59
CA VAL A 177 -17.27 -29.62 39.39
C VAL A 177 -16.08 -30.29 38.68
N ASP A 178 -16.06 -30.24 37.35
CA ASP A 178 -14.97 -30.76 36.53
C ASP A 178 -13.85 -29.72 36.30
N GLY A 179 -14.05 -28.48 36.74
CA GLY A 179 -13.10 -27.37 36.57
C GLY A 179 -13.33 -26.50 35.33
N CYS A 180 -14.44 -26.66 34.60
CA CYS A 180 -14.82 -25.79 33.46
C CYS A 180 -15.42 -24.44 33.92
N ASN A 181 -14.80 -23.83 34.93
CA ASN A 181 -15.26 -22.57 35.50
C ASN A 181 -14.60 -21.39 34.77
N ARG A 182 -15.38 -20.68 33.94
CA ARG A 182 -15.01 -19.47 33.19
C ARG A 182 -13.94 -19.64 32.12
N ILE A 183 -13.36 -20.83 32.00
CA ILE A 183 -12.42 -21.21 30.95
C ILE A 183 -12.56 -22.70 30.63
N ALA A 184 -12.55 -23.04 29.34
CA ALA A 184 -12.63 -24.41 28.86
C ALA A 184 -11.89 -24.58 27.52
N LYS A 185 -11.41 -25.79 27.26
CA LYS A 185 -10.72 -26.18 26.03
C LYS A 185 -11.60 -27.13 25.22
N TRP A 186 -11.79 -26.83 23.94
CA TRP A 186 -12.41 -27.68 22.94
C TRP A 186 -11.34 -28.35 22.09
N ASN A 187 -11.38 -29.67 22.00
CA ASN A 187 -10.44 -30.47 21.20
C ASN A 187 -10.98 -30.88 19.81
N GLY A 188 -12.13 -30.33 19.40
CA GLY A 188 -12.83 -30.72 18.18
C GLY A 188 -14.10 -31.57 18.45
N SER A 189 -14.21 -32.19 19.62
CA SER A 189 -15.35 -33.06 19.95
C SER A 189 -15.92 -32.85 21.36
N THR A 190 -15.09 -32.47 22.33
CA THR A 190 -15.47 -32.36 23.74
C THR A 190 -14.81 -31.15 24.40
N TRP A 191 -15.52 -30.58 25.37
CA TRP A 191 -15.00 -29.55 26.27
C TRP A 191 -14.30 -30.21 27.46
N SER A 192 -13.13 -29.69 27.83
CA SER A 192 -12.34 -30.13 28.98
C SER A 192 -11.84 -28.95 29.80
N ALA A 193 -11.67 -29.15 31.10
CA ALA A 193 -11.18 -28.13 32.03
C ALA A 193 -9.70 -27.80 31.85
N LEU A 194 -9.31 -26.62 32.36
CA LEU A 194 -7.91 -26.22 32.53
C LEU A 194 -7.62 -26.09 34.03
N GLY A 195 -7.27 -27.21 34.67
CA GLY A 195 -7.16 -27.28 36.12
C GLY A 195 -8.50 -26.98 36.80
N GLY A 196 -8.48 -26.17 37.87
CA GLY A 196 -9.71 -25.74 38.57
C GLY A 196 -10.46 -24.55 37.96
N GLY A 197 -10.04 -24.06 36.78
CA GLY A 197 -10.62 -22.88 36.15
C GLY A 197 -10.32 -21.57 36.89
N MET A 198 -11.18 -20.55 36.75
CA MET A 198 -11.03 -19.23 37.36
C MET A 198 -12.19 -18.87 38.28
N ASN A 199 -11.91 -18.10 39.34
CA ASN A 199 -12.93 -17.72 40.31
C ASN A 199 -13.71 -16.43 39.98
N ASN A 200 -13.34 -15.71 38.91
CA ASN A 200 -14.10 -14.57 38.39
C ASN A 200 -13.89 -14.42 36.87
N THR A 201 -14.65 -13.55 36.24
CA THR A 201 -14.76 -13.39 34.78
C THR A 201 -13.40 -13.21 34.10
N ILE A 202 -13.26 -13.83 32.92
CA ILE A 202 -12.12 -13.69 32.03
C ILE A 202 -12.58 -12.90 30.80
N TYR A 203 -11.81 -11.87 30.43
CA TYR A 203 -12.11 -10.99 29.30
C TYR A 203 -11.15 -11.16 28.12
N ALA A 204 -9.96 -11.72 28.36
CA ALA A 204 -8.96 -11.86 27.31
C ALA A 204 -8.18 -13.16 27.42
N LEU A 205 -7.85 -13.72 26.26
CA LEU A 205 -6.96 -14.86 26.11
C LEU A 205 -5.87 -14.54 25.09
N ALA A 206 -4.66 -15.06 25.32
CA ALA A 206 -3.56 -15.01 24.35
C ALA A 206 -2.72 -16.28 24.43
N VAL A 207 -2.09 -16.67 23.32
CA VAL A 207 -1.22 -17.86 23.25
C VAL A 207 0.19 -17.42 22.90
N ILE A 208 1.19 -17.87 23.69
CA ILE A 208 2.62 -17.68 23.40
C ILE A 208 3.28 -19.06 23.41
N GLY A 209 3.74 -19.53 22.26
CA GLY A 209 4.26 -20.89 22.11
C GLY A 209 3.22 -21.92 22.52
N THR A 210 3.51 -22.73 23.53
CA THR A 210 2.60 -23.75 24.07
C THR A 210 1.66 -23.23 25.15
N ASP A 211 1.90 -22.02 25.64
CA ASP A 211 1.32 -21.50 26.86
C ASP A 211 0.12 -20.60 26.57
N LEU A 212 -0.93 -20.72 27.39
CA LEU A 212 -2.13 -19.90 27.32
C LEU A 212 -2.10 -18.87 28.46
N TYR A 213 -2.39 -17.62 28.15
CA TYR A 213 -2.48 -16.51 29.09
C TYR A 213 -3.93 -16.07 29.20
N ALA A 214 -4.39 -15.82 30.42
CA ALA A 214 -5.75 -15.38 30.69
C ALA A 214 -5.74 -14.07 31.48
N GLY A 215 -6.52 -13.09 31.02
CA GLY A 215 -6.70 -11.78 31.63
C GLY A 215 -8.16 -11.54 32.03
N GLY A 216 -8.41 -10.97 33.21
CA GLY A 216 -9.78 -10.74 33.67
C GLY A 216 -9.91 -10.06 35.02
N THR A 217 -10.93 -10.44 35.79
CA THR A 217 -11.21 -9.95 37.16
C THR A 217 -10.92 -10.98 38.25
N PHE A 218 -10.47 -12.18 37.87
CA PHE A 218 -10.18 -13.27 38.80
C PHE A 218 -9.05 -12.91 39.77
N ILE A 219 -9.08 -13.49 40.96
CA ILE A 219 -8.01 -13.38 41.94
C ILE A 219 -7.26 -14.70 42.11
N TYR A 220 -7.89 -15.83 41.77
CA TYR A 220 -7.32 -17.18 41.83
C TYR A 220 -7.47 -17.88 40.48
N ALA A 221 -6.45 -18.65 40.10
CA ALA A 221 -6.40 -19.44 38.87
C ALA A 221 -6.02 -20.89 39.18
N GLY A 222 -6.99 -21.80 39.14
CA GLY A 222 -6.81 -23.18 39.60
C GLY A 222 -6.24 -23.24 41.01
N THR A 223 -5.07 -23.87 41.17
CA THR A 223 -4.34 -23.97 42.44
C THR A 223 -3.46 -22.75 42.74
N CYS A 224 -3.33 -21.80 41.81
CA CYS A 224 -2.58 -20.57 42.02
C CYS A 224 -3.41 -19.54 42.80
N MET A 225 -3.18 -19.49 44.12
CA MET A 225 -3.89 -18.60 45.05
C MET A 225 -3.13 -17.31 45.38
N SER A 226 -1.90 -17.14 44.91
CA SER A 226 -1.07 -15.94 45.12
C SER A 226 -0.36 -15.54 43.83
N GLY A 227 -0.29 -14.24 43.55
CA GLY A 227 0.37 -13.69 42.36
C GLY A 227 -0.38 -13.88 41.03
N CYS A 228 -1.45 -14.69 40.99
CA CYS A 228 -2.28 -14.89 39.80
C CYS A 228 -3.46 -13.91 39.69
N ALA A 229 -3.47 -12.82 40.46
CA ALA A 229 -4.59 -11.89 40.37
C ALA A 229 -4.65 -11.26 38.97
N ARG A 230 -5.76 -11.52 38.27
CA ARG A 230 -6.20 -10.92 37.00
C ARG A 230 -5.33 -11.20 35.77
N ILE A 231 -4.20 -11.88 35.95
CA ILE A 231 -3.34 -12.40 34.89
C ILE A 231 -2.74 -13.73 35.35
N ALA A 232 -2.83 -14.77 34.52
CA ALA A 232 -2.23 -16.07 34.81
C ALA A 232 -1.82 -16.79 33.53
N LYS A 233 -0.81 -17.66 33.65
CA LYS A 233 -0.25 -18.48 32.57
C LYS A 233 -0.52 -19.95 32.82
N TRP A 234 -1.13 -20.62 31.84
CA TRP A 234 -1.31 -22.07 31.77
C TRP A 234 -0.22 -22.70 30.91
N ASN A 235 0.56 -23.61 31.48
CA ASN A 235 1.64 -24.30 30.79
C ASN A 235 1.23 -25.65 30.16
N GLY A 236 -0.07 -25.95 30.12
CA GLY A 236 -0.60 -27.26 29.74
C GLY A 236 -0.99 -28.15 30.92
N SER A 237 -0.61 -27.80 32.15
CA SER A 237 -0.90 -28.60 33.35
C SER A 237 -1.27 -27.80 34.59
N ILE A 238 -0.66 -26.64 34.80
CA ILE A 238 -0.91 -25.77 35.96
C ILE A 238 -0.99 -24.31 35.55
N TRP A 239 -1.78 -23.55 36.31
CA TRP A 239 -1.79 -22.09 36.26
C TRP A 239 -0.66 -21.54 37.13
N SER A 240 0.02 -20.51 36.64
CA SER A 240 1.16 -19.86 37.30
C SER A 240 1.09 -18.34 37.15
N ALA A 241 1.71 -17.64 38.10
CA ALA A 241 1.70 -16.19 38.18
C ALA A 241 2.65 -15.54 37.17
N LEU A 242 2.35 -14.30 36.78
CA LEU A 242 3.30 -13.40 36.10
C LEU A 242 3.77 -12.35 37.10
N GLY A 243 4.87 -12.64 37.80
CA GLY A 243 5.32 -11.83 38.94
C GLY A 243 4.30 -11.86 40.07
N THR A 244 3.84 -10.70 40.54
CA THR A 244 2.84 -10.56 41.62
C THR A 244 1.42 -10.27 41.11
N GLY A 245 1.17 -10.39 39.80
CA GLY A 245 -0.14 -10.20 39.18
C GLY A 245 -0.44 -8.74 38.80
N ILE A 246 -1.71 -8.42 38.54
CA ILE A 246 -2.19 -7.07 38.18
C ILE A 246 -3.03 -6.47 39.32
N SER A 247 -2.79 -5.20 39.64
CA SER A 247 -3.39 -4.53 40.80
C SER A 247 -4.65 -3.72 40.46
N ASN A 248 -5.54 -3.63 41.46
CA ASN A 248 -6.71 -2.73 41.56
C ASN A 248 -7.87 -2.92 40.58
N SER A 249 -7.68 -3.41 39.35
CA SER A 249 -8.78 -3.55 38.38
C SER A 249 -8.46 -4.50 37.23
N SER A 250 -9.43 -4.72 36.35
CA SER A 250 -9.49 -5.74 35.31
C SER A 250 -8.45 -5.59 34.20
N VAL A 251 -8.08 -6.74 33.62
CA VAL A 251 -7.44 -6.84 32.30
C VAL A 251 -8.51 -7.14 31.27
N TYR A 252 -8.59 -6.33 30.21
CA TYR A 252 -9.57 -6.48 29.12
C TYR A 252 -8.95 -6.92 27.80
N ALA A 253 -7.66 -6.66 27.58
CA ALA A 253 -6.98 -6.97 26.33
C ALA A 253 -5.63 -7.63 26.57
N LEU A 254 -5.31 -8.61 25.73
CA LEU A 254 -4.00 -9.26 25.63
C LEU A 254 -3.57 -9.28 24.16
N ALA A 255 -2.32 -8.93 23.87
CA ALA A 255 -1.74 -9.06 22.53
C ALA A 255 -0.30 -9.56 22.61
N VAL A 256 0.16 -10.26 21.57
CA VAL A 256 1.47 -10.93 21.55
C VAL A 256 2.32 -10.37 20.43
N SER A 257 3.59 -10.06 20.72
CA SER A 257 4.62 -9.77 19.72
C SER A 257 5.87 -10.58 20.04
N GLY A 258 6.20 -11.56 19.21
CA GLY A 258 7.27 -12.52 19.52
C GLY A 258 7.01 -13.25 20.83
N THR A 259 7.90 -13.08 21.81
CA THR A 259 7.76 -13.65 23.16
C THR A 259 7.12 -12.70 24.17
N ASP A 260 6.84 -11.46 23.76
CA ASP A 260 6.31 -10.42 24.63
C ASP A 260 4.79 -10.46 24.69
N LEU A 261 4.25 -10.30 25.89
CA LEU A 261 2.82 -10.14 26.14
C LEU A 261 2.52 -8.69 26.50
N TYR A 262 1.66 -8.03 25.73
CA TYR A 262 1.09 -6.74 26.06
C TYR A 262 -0.25 -6.94 26.75
N VAL A 263 -0.49 -6.18 27.81
CA VAL A 263 -1.73 -6.22 28.60
C VAL A 263 -2.36 -4.84 28.67
N GLY A 264 -3.66 -4.78 28.46
CA GLY A 264 -4.47 -3.56 28.51
C GLY A 264 -5.69 -3.75 29.41
N GLY A 265 -6.08 -2.72 30.15
CA GLY A 265 -7.26 -2.77 31.01
C GLY A 265 -7.54 -1.47 31.75
N SER A 266 -8.11 -1.59 32.95
CA SER A 266 -8.39 -0.46 33.86
C SER A 266 -7.50 -0.47 35.12
N PHE A 267 -6.44 -1.29 35.11
CA PHE A 267 -5.59 -1.55 36.27
C PHE A 267 -4.64 -0.40 36.64
N ALA A 268 -4.13 -0.42 37.87
CA ALA A 268 -3.24 0.62 38.41
C ALA A 268 -1.75 0.28 38.37
N GLY A 269 -1.40 -1.00 38.17
CA GLY A 269 -0.02 -1.49 38.10
C GLY A 269 0.04 -2.95 37.67
N ALA A 270 1.22 -3.36 37.20
CA ALA A 270 1.54 -4.73 36.81
C ALA A 270 2.81 -5.20 37.53
N GLY A 271 2.65 -6.17 38.43
CA GLY A 271 3.70 -6.62 39.33
C GLY A 271 4.28 -5.46 40.17
N ASN A 272 5.60 -5.32 40.15
CA ASN A 272 6.31 -4.20 40.79
C ASN A 272 6.37 -2.92 39.93
N CYS A 273 5.88 -2.97 38.68
CA CYS A 273 5.75 -1.80 37.83
C CYS A 273 4.41 -1.12 38.15
N THR A 274 4.46 0.02 38.81
CA THR A 274 3.26 0.74 39.28
C THR A 274 2.92 1.91 38.34
N SER A 275 1.80 2.60 38.62
CA SER A 275 1.45 3.84 37.92
C SER A 275 2.54 4.91 38.01
N GLY A 276 3.27 5.00 39.13
CA GLY A 276 4.40 5.92 39.29
C GLY A 276 5.55 5.66 38.32
N ASN A 277 5.66 4.44 37.80
CA ASN A 277 6.68 4.01 36.84
C ASN A 277 6.10 3.74 35.44
N GLY A 278 4.87 4.20 35.15
CA GLY A 278 4.27 4.16 33.81
C GLY A 278 3.52 2.88 33.43
N CYS A 279 3.38 1.88 34.31
CA CYS A 279 2.52 0.70 34.08
C CYS A 279 1.08 0.98 34.49
N TYR A 280 0.49 2.03 33.93
CA TYR A 280 -0.87 2.43 34.23
C TYR A 280 -1.78 2.07 33.06
N LYS A 281 -2.72 1.13 33.30
CA LYS A 281 -3.73 0.62 32.35
C LYS A 281 -3.19 -0.11 31.11
N ILE A 282 -1.88 -0.02 30.84
CA ILE A 282 -1.16 -0.76 29.81
C ILE A 282 0.24 -1.14 30.30
N ALA A 283 0.70 -2.36 30.01
CA ALA A 283 2.03 -2.83 30.37
C ALA A 283 2.52 -3.96 29.44
N LYS A 284 3.82 -4.23 29.45
CA LYS A 284 4.47 -5.31 28.69
C LYS A 284 5.14 -6.30 29.63
N TRP A 285 4.99 -7.60 29.37
CA TRP A 285 5.70 -8.68 30.03
C TRP A 285 6.65 -9.36 29.04
N ASN A 286 7.93 -9.42 29.38
CA ASN A 286 8.98 -10.00 28.51
C ASN A 286 9.32 -11.46 28.84
N GLY A 287 8.49 -12.13 29.67
CA GLY A 287 8.78 -13.46 30.19
C GLY A 287 9.29 -13.47 31.64
N ALA A 288 9.82 -12.36 32.14
CA ALA A 288 10.38 -12.26 33.48
C ALA A 288 9.96 -11.01 34.27
N THR A 289 9.81 -9.87 33.60
CA THR A 289 9.54 -8.58 34.24
C THR A 289 8.48 -7.79 33.48
N TRP A 290 7.69 -7.03 34.24
CA TRP A 290 6.78 -6.02 33.70
C TRP A 290 7.52 -4.71 33.40
N SER A 291 7.28 -4.13 32.24
CA SER A 291 7.82 -2.84 31.81
C SER A 291 6.72 -1.91 31.27
N PRO A 292 6.87 -0.59 31.43
CA PRO A 292 5.88 0.37 30.97
C PRO A 292 5.94 0.59 29.45
N LEU A 293 4.88 1.19 28.90
CA LEU A 293 4.87 1.76 27.54
C LEU A 293 4.75 3.28 27.67
N GLY A 294 5.90 3.95 27.78
CA GLY A 294 5.95 5.37 28.14
C GLY A 294 5.43 5.59 29.55
N THR A 295 4.50 6.54 29.74
CA THR A 295 3.84 6.79 31.03
C THR A 295 2.49 6.09 31.17
N GLY A 296 2.15 5.17 30.26
CA GLY A 296 0.85 4.49 30.21
C GLY A 296 -0.23 5.32 29.51
N VAL A 297 -1.50 5.02 29.81
CA VAL A 297 -2.67 5.73 29.26
C VAL A 297 -3.63 6.17 30.36
N ASP A 298 -4.45 7.19 30.10
CA ASP A 298 -5.32 7.80 31.13
C ASP A 298 -6.74 7.19 31.22
N GLY A 299 -7.16 6.38 30.26
CA GLY A 299 -8.44 5.65 30.21
C GLY A 299 -8.29 4.15 30.00
N ALA A 300 -9.39 3.41 30.03
CA ALA A 300 -9.34 1.95 29.91
C ALA A 300 -8.86 1.54 28.52
N VAL A 301 -8.03 0.48 28.44
CA VAL A 301 -7.67 -0.15 27.16
C VAL A 301 -8.56 -1.38 26.98
N TRP A 302 -9.43 -1.35 25.96
CA TRP A 302 -10.37 -2.42 25.66
C TRP A 302 -9.82 -3.42 24.65
N THR A 303 -8.90 -2.99 23.78
CA THR A 303 -8.36 -3.83 22.72
C THR A 303 -6.91 -3.48 22.40
N LEU A 304 -6.16 -4.49 21.98
CA LEU A 304 -4.76 -4.41 21.57
C LEU A 304 -4.57 -5.24 20.30
N ALA A 305 -3.85 -4.70 19.32
CA ALA A 305 -3.46 -5.43 18.11
C ALA A 305 -2.00 -5.16 17.77
N VAL A 306 -1.30 -6.16 17.24
CA VAL A 306 0.12 -6.05 16.85
C VAL A 306 0.25 -6.22 15.34
N ASN A 307 0.96 -5.29 14.69
CA ASN A 307 1.37 -5.42 13.28
C ASN A 307 2.88 -5.18 13.18
N GLY A 308 3.64 -6.22 12.85
CA GLY A 308 5.10 -6.17 12.93
C GLY A 308 5.59 -5.86 14.35
N THR A 309 6.39 -4.81 14.50
CA THR A 309 6.89 -4.32 15.80
C THR A 309 5.95 -3.31 16.47
N ASP A 310 4.90 -2.88 15.77
CA ASP A 310 4.00 -1.85 16.24
C ASP A 310 2.83 -2.45 17.02
N LEU A 311 2.48 -1.82 18.14
CA LEU A 311 1.30 -2.12 18.93
C LEU A 311 0.26 -1.01 18.75
N TYR A 312 -0.99 -1.39 18.54
CA TYR A 312 -2.12 -0.48 18.47
C TYR A 312 -3.01 -0.70 19.67
N ALA A 313 -3.35 0.39 20.37
CA ALA A 313 -4.25 0.37 21.51
C ALA A 313 -5.53 1.10 21.17
N GLY A 314 -6.66 0.48 21.47
CA GLY A 314 -8.00 1.06 21.39
C GLY A 314 -8.68 1.03 22.75
N GLY A 315 -9.41 2.08 23.10
CA GLY A 315 -10.06 2.14 24.41
C GLY A 315 -10.84 3.42 24.67
N SER A 316 -11.02 3.76 25.94
CA SER A 316 -11.68 4.98 26.43
C SER A 316 -10.71 6.07 26.91
N PHE A 317 -9.43 5.95 26.56
CA PHE A 317 -8.38 6.92 26.91
C PHE A 317 -8.40 8.14 26.01
N LEU A 318 -8.01 9.30 26.54
CA LEU A 318 -7.82 10.53 25.77
C LEU A 318 -6.35 10.76 25.46
N ASN A 319 -5.44 10.25 26.30
CA ASN A 319 -4.01 10.46 26.18
C ASN A 319 -3.24 9.14 26.33
N ALA A 320 -2.20 8.98 25.51
CA ALA A 320 -1.26 7.86 25.54
C ALA A 320 0.17 8.40 25.61
N GLY A 321 0.82 8.24 26.77
CA GLY A 321 2.11 8.87 27.03
C GLY A 321 2.06 10.38 26.85
N SER A 322 3.02 10.91 26.07
CA SER A 322 3.06 12.32 25.66
C SER A 322 2.15 12.65 24.46
N CYS A 323 1.51 11.66 23.85
CA CYS A 323 0.56 11.87 22.77
C CYS A 323 -0.83 12.14 23.35
N THR A 324 -1.33 13.35 23.15
CA THR A 324 -2.59 13.80 23.76
C THR A 324 -3.74 13.80 22.77
N SER A 325 -4.96 14.01 23.25
CA SER A 325 -6.14 14.23 22.42
C SER A 325 -5.98 15.42 21.46
N GLY A 326 -5.26 16.47 21.88
CA GLY A 326 -4.91 17.61 21.02
C GLY A 326 -4.03 17.24 19.82
N ASN A 327 -3.34 16.09 19.89
CA ASN A 327 -2.49 15.56 18.83
C ASN A 327 -3.10 14.31 18.16
N GLY A 328 -4.36 13.95 18.44
CA GLY A 328 -5.06 12.84 17.77
C GLY A 328 -4.87 11.44 18.37
N CYS A 329 -4.44 11.33 19.64
CA CYS A 329 -4.33 10.04 20.35
C CYS A 329 -5.56 9.66 21.19
N ASN A 330 -6.66 10.40 21.05
CA ASN A 330 -7.93 10.10 21.68
C ASN A 330 -8.50 8.77 21.16
N TYR A 331 -8.76 7.85 22.09
CA TYR A 331 -9.36 6.52 21.98
C TYR A 331 -8.59 5.49 21.13
N ILE A 332 -7.59 5.93 20.35
CA ILE A 332 -6.72 5.06 19.56
C ILE A 332 -5.31 5.65 19.47
N ALA A 333 -4.30 4.80 19.63
CA ALA A 333 -2.89 5.21 19.51
C ALA A 333 -1.99 4.05 19.06
N LYS A 334 -0.88 4.39 18.41
CA LYS A 334 0.17 3.47 17.97
C LYS A 334 1.41 3.60 18.84
N TRP A 335 1.98 2.49 19.29
CA TRP A 335 3.26 2.38 19.97
C TRP A 335 4.28 1.71 19.06
N ASN A 336 5.39 2.39 18.78
CA ASN A 336 6.46 1.89 17.89
C ASN A 336 7.60 1.16 18.64
N GLY A 337 7.41 0.86 19.92
CA GLY A 337 8.47 0.35 20.80
C GLY A 337 9.10 1.41 21.71
N SER A 338 8.92 2.70 21.41
CA SER A 338 9.52 3.81 22.16
C SER A 338 8.60 4.99 22.42
N THR A 339 7.72 5.32 21.48
CA THR A 339 6.82 6.48 21.58
C THR A 339 5.41 6.13 21.10
N TRP A 340 4.43 6.81 21.71
CA TRP A 340 3.05 6.81 21.25
C TRP A 340 2.87 7.86 20.15
N SER A 341 2.18 7.50 19.07
CA SER A 341 1.85 8.38 17.94
C SER A 341 0.37 8.22 17.54
N PRO A 342 -0.25 9.28 16.98
CA PRO A 342 -1.66 9.25 16.61
C PRO A 342 -1.90 8.43 15.32
N LEU A 343 -3.16 8.06 15.09
CA LEU A 343 -3.66 7.57 13.80
C LEU A 343 -4.64 8.61 13.25
N GLY A 344 -4.13 9.56 12.47
CA GLY A 344 -4.91 10.72 12.02
C GLY A 344 -5.29 11.62 13.20
N ALA A 345 -6.56 12.03 13.27
CA ALA A 345 -7.09 12.85 14.37
C ALA A 345 -7.74 12.04 15.50
N GLY A 346 -7.47 10.72 15.58
CA GLY A 346 -8.07 9.83 16.58
C GLY A 346 -9.54 9.50 16.31
N MET A 347 -10.28 9.05 17.33
CA MET A 347 -11.71 8.75 17.26
C MET A 347 -12.53 9.70 18.13
N ASN A 348 -13.84 9.81 17.93
CA ASN A 348 -14.66 10.65 18.83
C ASN A 348 -15.31 9.89 19.99
N ASN A 349 -15.19 8.56 20.04
CA ASN A 349 -15.68 7.73 21.15
C ASN A 349 -14.87 6.42 21.24
N THR A 350 -15.22 5.58 22.21
CA THR A 350 -14.54 4.34 22.59
C THR A 350 -14.34 3.38 21.43
N VAL A 351 -13.13 2.81 21.35
CA VAL A 351 -12.78 1.71 20.45
C VAL A 351 -12.77 0.41 21.25
N TYR A 352 -13.59 -0.56 20.84
CA TYR A 352 -13.73 -1.87 21.49
C TYR A 352 -13.00 -2.99 20.76
N ALA A 353 -12.80 -2.87 19.45
CA ALA A 353 -12.17 -3.91 18.63
C ALA A 353 -11.12 -3.32 17.68
N LEU A 354 -9.99 -4.00 17.56
CA LEU A 354 -8.99 -3.77 16.54
C LEU A 354 -8.69 -5.07 15.81
N ALA A 355 -8.63 -5.01 14.48
CA ALA A 355 -8.06 -6.06 13.66
C ALA A 355 -7.04 -5.44 12.71
N VAL A 356 -5.94 -6.15 12.44
CA VAL A 356 -4.86 -5.64 11.59
C VAL A 356 -4.48 -6.69 10.55
N ASN A 357 -4.17 -6.21 9.35
CA ASN A 357 -3.38 -6.95 8.36
C ASN A 357 -2.17 -6.10 7.98
N ASN A 358 -1.21 -6.66 7.22
CA ASN A 358 0.07 -6.00 6.95
C ASN A 358 -0.05 -4.55 6.47
N THR A 359 -1.12 -4.21 5.76
CA THR A 359 -1.34 -2.89 5.14
C THR A 359 -2.41 -2.05 5.83
N ASN A 360 -3.33 -2.64 6.60
CA ASN A 360 -4.52 -1.93 7.10
C ASN A 360 -4.83 -2.25 8.56
N ILE A 361 -5.44 -1.27 9.23
CA ILE A 361 -5.99 -1.40 10.58
C ILE A 361 -7.49 -1.14 10.50
N TYR A 362 -8.26 -1.97 11.19
CA TYR A 362 -9.69 -1.87 11.28
C TYR A 362 -10.06 -1.59 12.74
N ALA A 363 -10.84 -0.55 12.96
CA ALA A 363 -11.35 -0.19 14.28
C ALA A 363 -12.85 -0.43 14.33
N GLY A 364 -13.33 -0.99 15.44
CA GLY A 364 -14.74 -1.18 15.76
C GLY A 364 -15.06 -0.62 17.15
N GLY A 365 -16.23 0.00 17.33
CA GLY A 365 -16.60 0.59 18.62
C GLY A 365 -17.86 1.46 18.60
N GLU A 366 -17.92 2.43 19.49
CA GLU A 366 -19.06 3.38 19.66
C GLU A 366 -18.88 4.71 18.90
N PHE A 367 -17.77 4.86 18.17
CA PHE A 367 -17.44 6.12 17.50
C PHE A 367 -18.38 6.39 16.33
N THR A 368 -18.65 7.66 16.07
CA THR A 368 -19.41 8.11 14.89
C THR A 368 -18.51 8.79 13.85
N SER A 369 -17.24 9.06 14.19
CA SER A 369 -16.24 9.59 13.27
C SER A 369 -14.85 9.04 13.59
N ALA A 370 -14.04 8.85 12.55
CA ALA A 370 -12.66 8.39 12.62
C ALA A 370 -11.74 9.33 11.84
N GLY A 371 -10.82 10.03 12.51
CA GLY A 371 -9.99 11.05 11.89
C GLY A 371 -10.81 12.10 11.14
N SER A 372 -10.52 12.28 9.84
CA SER A 372 -11.29 13.16 8.95
C SER A 372 -12.55 12.51 8.36
N CYS A 373 -12.79 11.21 8.61
CA CYS A 373 -13.98 10.50 8.14
C CYS A 373 -15.16 10.75 9.09
N THR A 374 -16.06 11.65 8.68
CA THR A 374 -17.26 12.03 9.44
C THR A 374 -18.55 11.44 8.90
N SER A 375 -18.50 10.71 7.79
CA SER A 375 -19.64 10.04 7.15
C SER A 375 -19.26 8.61 6.78
N GLY A 376 -20.10 7.63 7.14
CA GLY A 376 -19.89 6.20 6.86
C GLY A 376 -18.87 5.48 7.74
N CYS A 377 -18.18 6.19 8.65
CA CYS A 377 -17.27 5.63 9.64
C CYS A 377 -17.93 5.41 11.01
N ASN A 378 -19.25 5.25 11.05
CA ASN A 378 -19.98 4.93 12.27
C ASN A 378 -19.68 3.49 12.70
N SER A 379 -19.13 3.36 13.90
CA SER A 379 -18.82 2.13 14.63
C SER A 379 -17.84 1.17 13.96
N ILE A 380 -17.42 1.46 12.71
CA ILE A 380 -16.39 0.72 12.00
C ILE A 380 -15.64 1.63 11.00
N ALA A 381 -14.32 1.53 10.94
CA ALA A 381 -13.48 2.28 10.01
C ALA A 381 -12.19 1.55 9.67
N LYS A 382 -11.62 1.86 8.50
CA LYS A 382 -10.36 1.30 7.98
C LYS A 382 -9.29 2.38 7.86
N TRP A 383 -8.13 2.14 8.43
CA TRP A 383 -6.91 2.94 8.29
C TRP A 383 -5.95 2.26 7.31
N ASP A 384 -5.47 3.02 6.33
CA ASP A 384 -4.57 2.55 5.26
C ASP A 384 -3.09 2.93 5.47
N GLY A 385 -2.77 3.50 6.63
CA GLY A 385 -1.44 4.04 6.94
C GLY A 385 -1.42 5.58 6.99
N SER A 386 -2.38 6.25 6.35
CA SER A 386 -2.45 7.72 6.32
C SER A 386 -3.84 8.29 6.61
N THR A 387 -4.91 7.60 6.23
CA THR A 387 -6.28 8.10 6.37
C THR A 387 -7.26 7.03 6.84
N TRP A 388 -8.26 7.47 7.63
CA TRP A 388 -9.41 6.64 7.96
C TRP A 388 -10.45 6.74 6.83
N SER A 389 -11.02 5.60 6.46
CA SER A 389 -12.01 5.46 5.41
C SER A 389 -13.19 4.60 5.86
N PRO A 390 -14.39 4.85 5.31
CA PRO A 390 -15.59 4.11 5.68
C PRO A 390 -15.58 2.69 5.09
N LEU A 391 -16.29 1.77 5.75
CA LEU A 391 -16.63 0.45 5.20
C LEU A 391 -18.13 0.40 4.94
N GLY A 392 -18.51 0.79 3.73
CA GLY A 392 -19.90 0.97 3.35
C GLY A 392 -20.48 2.20 4.02
N THR A 393 -21.67 2.07 4.63
CA THR A 393 -22.31 3.13 5.44
C THR A 393 -22.13 2.89 6.94
N GLY A 394 -21.09 2.13 7.33
CA GLY A 394 -20.79 1.78 8.72
C GLY A 394 -21.80 0.82 9.36
N MET A 395 -21.80 0.76 10.69
CA MET A 395 -22.73 -0.06 11.50
C MET A 395 -23.71 0.84 12.27
N ASN A 396 -24.93 0.37 12.49
CA ASN A 396 -25.94 1.15 13.22
C ASN A 396 -25.86 1.04 14.76
N ASN A 397 -24.90 0.27 15.29
CA ASN A 397 -24.64 0.09 16.71
C ASN A 397 -23.21 -0.46 16.88
N ASP A 398 -22.82 -0.68 18.13
CA ASP A 398 -21.46 -1.00 18.55
C ASP A 398 -20.92 -2.30 17.92
N VAL A 399 -19.63 -2.25 17.60
CA VAL A 399 -18.83 -3.40 17.17
C VAL A 399 -17.88 -3.78 18.30
N TYR A 400 -18.06 -4.98 18.85
CA TYR A 400 -17.25 -5.51 19.96
C TYR A 400 -16.15 -6.47 19.49
N ALA A 401 -16.30 -7.06 18.30
CA ALA A 401 -15.34 -8.02 17.76
C ALA A 401 -15.04 -7.75 16.28
N LEU A 402 -13.76 -7.82 15.93
CA LEU A 402 -13.28 -7.82 14.55
C LEU A 402 -12.32 -8.98 14.35
N ALA A 403 -12.41 -9.67 13.21
CA ALA A 403 -11.46 -10.69 12.83
C ALA A 403 -11.23 -10.66 11.31
N ILE A 404 -10.02 -11.01 10.87
CA ILE A 404 -9.66 -11.05 9.44
C ILE A 404 -9.30 -12.49 9.07
N SER A 405 -9.85 -13.00 7.97
CA SER A 405 -9.46 -14.27 7.35
C SER A 405 -9.27 -14.08 5.85
N GLY A 406 -8.01 -14.14 5.39
CA GLY A 406 -7.70 -13.83 3.99
C GLY A 406 -8.15 -12.42 3.61
N THR A 407 -9.07 -12.33 2.65
CA THR A 407 -9.67 -11.06 2.19
C THR A 407 -10.90 -10.66 2.99
N ASP A 408 -11.36 -11.49 3.92
CA ASP A 408 -12.61 -11.27 4.62
C ASP A 408 -12.37 -10.56 5.94
N ILE A 409 -13.18 -9.54 6.24
CA ILE A 409 -13.33 -8.99 7.57
C ILE A 409 -14.69 -9.38 8.14
N TYR A 410 -14.67 -9.86 9.37
CA TYR A 410 -15.86 -10.22 10.13
C TYR A 410 -16.04 -9.21 11.26
N ALA A 411 -17.26 -8.72 11.41
CA ALA A 411 -17.66 -7.86 12.50
C ALA A 411 -18.70 -8.57 13.36
N GLY A 412 -18.52 -8.52 14.68
CA GLY A 412 -19.46 -8.97 15.70
C GLY A 412 -19.79 -7.84 16.67
N GLY A 413 -21.04 -7.74 17.12
CA GLY A 413 -21.42 -6.68 18.05
C GLY A 413 -22.91 -6.66 18.40
N ASN A 414 -23.44 -5.46 18.64
CA ASN A 414 -24.85 -5.23 18.93
C ASN A 414 -25.62 -4.58 17.76
N PHE A 415 -24.99 -4.43 16.60
CA PHE A 415 -25.61 -3.87 15.41
C PHE A 415 -26.72 -4.77 14.86
N THR A 416 -27.71 -4.16 14.23
CA THR A 416 -28.79 -4.85 13.51
C THR A 416 -28.72 -4.59 12.00
N SER A 417 -27.82 -3.69 11.56
CA SER A 417 -27.51 -3.42 10.17
C SER A 417 -26.02 -3.13 10.00
N ALA A 418 -25.44 -3.66 8.93
CA ALA A 418 -24.08 -3.45 8.49
C ALA A 418 -24.10 -2.94 7.05
N GLY A 419 -23.68 -1.68 6.82
CA GLY A 419 -23.85 -1.04 5.52
C GLY A 419 -25.32 -1.05 5.06
N SER A 420 -25.55 -1.50 3.83
CA SER A 420 -26.89 -1.74 3.27
C SER A 420 -27.50 -3.09 3.66
N CYS A 421 -26.75 -3.97 4.32
CA CYS A 421 -27.24 -5.26 4.80
C CYS A 421 -27.94 -5.08 6.14
N THR A 422 -29.24 -5.33 6.17
CA THR A 422 -30.07 -5.16 7.38
C THR A 422 -30.36 -6.49 8.06
N SER A 423 -31.00 -6.45 9.22
CA SER A 423 -31.50 -7.63 9.93
C SER A 423 -32.42 -8.50 9.08
N GLY A 424 -33.23 -7.89 8.19
CA GLY A 424 -34.07 -8.60 7.22
C GLY A 424 -33.28 -9.46 6.23
N ASN A 425 -32.02 -9.11 5.98
CA ASN A 425 -31.10 -9.83 5.10
C ASN A 425 -30.07 -10.66 5.88
N GLY A 426 -30.19 -10.77 7.20
CA GLY A 426 -29.36 -11.63 8.05
C GLY A 426 -28.12 -10.99 8.67
N CYS A 427 -27.85 -9.71 8.46
CA CYS A 427 -26.72 -9.00 9.11
C CYS A 427 -27.07 -8.51 10.52
N ASN A 428 -27.60 -9.40 11.35
CA ASN A 428 -27.93 -9.12 12.73
C ASN A 428 -26.75 -9.56 13.62
N ARG A 429 -26.02 -8.58 14.18
CA ARG A 429 -24.93 -8.72 15.17
C ARG A 429 -23.68 -9.48 14.72
N ILE A 430 -23.72 -10.10 13.54
CA ILE A 430 -22.56 -10.66 12.87
C ILE A 430 -22.69 -10.46 11.36
N ALA A 431 -21.64 -9.97 10.73
CA ALA A 431 -21.59 -9.73 9.30
C ALA A 431 -20.16 -9.91 8.78
N LYS A 432 -20.05 -10.18 7.48
CA LYS A 432 -18.78 -10.29 6.76
C LYS A 432 -18.75 -9.28 5.63
N ASP A 433 -17.65 -8.57 5.51
CA ASP A 433 -17.31 -7.83 4.30
C ASP A 433 -16.11 -8.51 3.64
N SER A 434 -16.21 -8.75 2.34
CA SER A 434 -15.11 -9.30 1.57
C SER A 434 -14.38 -8.12 0.94
N ILE A 435 -13.13 -7.90 1.31
CA ILE A 435 -12.26 -6.96 0.60
C ILE A 435 -12.24 -7.39 -0.85
N ALA A 436 -12.59 -6.48 -1.76
CA ALA A 436 -12.53 -6.71 -3.19
C ALA A 436 -11.11 -7.13 -3.57
N LEU A 437 -10.87 -8.40 -3.85
CA LEU A 437 -9.61 -8.85 -4.43
C LEU A 437 -9.81 -9.08 -5.90
N VAL A 438 -9.09 -8.31 -6.71
CA VAL A 438 -9.10 -8.44 -8.16
C VAL A 438 -7.68 -8.57 -8.68
N PHE A 439 -7.54 -9.12 -9.87
CA PHE A 439 -6.25 -9.37 -10.49
C PHE A 439 -6.13 -8.57 -11.77
N ALA A 440 -4.93 -8.07 -12.07
CA ALA A 440 -4.65 -7.33 -13.30
C ALA A 440 -3.46 -7.94 -14.03
N ASP A 441 -3.64 -8.36 -15.27
CA ASP A 441 -2.58 -8.91 -16.12
C ASP A 441 -2.88 -8.47 -17.54
N PRO A 442 -1.97 -7.77 -18.26
CA PRO A 442 -2.26 -7.24 -19.58
C PRO A 442 -2.55 -8.32 -20.62
N THR A 443 -2.23 -9.59 -20.34
CA THR A 443 -2.57 -10.75 -21.16
C THR A 443 -3.94 -11.36 -20.85
N GLY A 444 -4.57 -10.93 -19.74
CA GLY A 444 -5.80 -11.53 -19.22
C GLY A 444 -5.61 -12.89 -18.55
N ALA A 445 -4.37 -13.37 -18.38
CA ALA A 445 -4.12 -14.70 -17.82
C ALA A 445 -4.23 -14.73 -16.29
N CYS A 446 -3.67 -13.73 -15.58
CA CYS A 446 -3.64 -13.61 -14.12
C CYS A 446 -3.24 -14.91 -13.38
N GLY A 447 -2.48 -15.80 -14.01
CA GLY A 447 -2.18 -17.13 -13.46
C GLY A 447 -3.41 -17.99 -13.13
N GLY A 448 -4.55 -17.78 -13.80
CA GLY A 448 -5.82 -18.47 -13.53
C GLY A 448 -6.65 -17.88 -12.39
N ASN A 449 -6.22 -16.75 -11.80
CA ASN A 449 -6.98 -16.07 -10.75
C ASN A 449 -8.11 -15.20 -11.35
N SER A 450 -9.22 -15.05 -10.61
CA SER A 450 -10.42 -14.34 -11.04
C SER A 450 -11.00 -13.48 -9.90
N PRO A 451 -11.58 -12.29 -10.19
CA PRO A 451 -11.71 -11.66 -11.51
C PRO A 451 -10.37 -11.11 -12.03
N CYS A 452 -10.11 -11.33 -13.33
CA CYS A 452 -8.89 -10.88 -14.01
C CYS A 452 -9.21 -9.79 -15.02
N TYR A 453 -8.47 -8.68 -14.94
CA TYR A 453 -8.61 -7.54 -15.83
C TYR A 453 -7.36 -7.35 -16.68
N ALA A 454 -7.53 -7.10 -17.98
CA ALA A 454 -6.43 -6.72 -18.86
C ALA A 454 -5.92 -5.28 -18.63
N SER A 455 -6.75 -4.46 -17.98
CA SER A 455 -6.44 -3.07 -17.60
C SER A 455 -6.25 -2.98 -16.10
N LEU A 456 -5.15 -2.34 -15.68
CA LEU A 456 -4.89 -1.99 -14.30
C LEU A 456 -5.90 -0.93 -13.81
N GLN A 457 -6.32 0.02 -14.65
CA GLN A 457 -7.34 0.99 -14.27
C GLN A 457 -8.71 0.34 -14.04
N SER A 458 -9.12 -0.58 -14.90
CA SER A 458 -10.36 -1.35 -14.71
C SER A 458 -10.32 -2.18 -13.43
N ALA A 459 -9.18 -2.80 -13.12
CA ALA A 459 -8.98 -3.51 -11.87
C ALA A 459 -9.14 -2.57 -10.65
N ILE A 460 -8.50 -1.40 -10.67
CA ILE A 460 -8.64 -0.39 -9.60
C ILE A 460 -10.11 0.00 -9.39
N ASN A 461 -10.81 0.27 -10.49
CA ASN A 461 -12.23 0.66 -10.44
C ASN A 461 -13.10 -0.48 -9.87
N ALA A 462 -12.80 -1.72 -10.24
CA ALA A 462 -13.51 -2.91 -9.77
C ALA A 462 -13.24 -3.23 -8.31
N ALA A 463 -11.99 -3.04 -7.84
CA ALA A 463 -11.65 -3.22 -6.43
C ALA A 463 -12.37 -2.17 -5.55
N GLY A 464 -12.52 -0.95 -6.05
CA GLY A 464 -13.17 0.13 -5.32
C GLY A 464 -12.39 0.55 -4.06
N ALA A 465 -13.01 1.39 -3.23
CA ALA A 465 -12.37 1.88 -2.00
C ALA A 465 -12.12 0.74 -1.02
N GLY A 466 -10.87 0.60 -0.56
CA GLY A 466 -10.46 -0.42 0.38
C GLY A 466 -10.10 -1.78 -0.23
N GLY A 467 -10.35 -1.99 -1.53
CA GLY A 467 -10.02 -3.21 -2.27
C GLY A 467 -8.52 -3.43 -2.49
N GLU A 468 -8.15 -4.66 -2.85
CA GLU A 468 -6.81 -5.07 -3.25
C GLU A 468 -6.78 -5.43 -4.75
N VAL A 469 -5.81 -4.88 -5.47
CA VAL A 469 -5.48 -5.25 -6.85
C VAL A 469 -4.14 -5.97 -6.85
N ARG A 470 -4.11 -7.22 -7.28
CA ARG A 470 -2.87 -7.97 -7.52
C ARG A 470 -2.50 -7.90 -9.00
N TYR A 471 -1.42 -7.19 -9.31
CA TYR A 471 -1.03 -6.94 -10.70
C TYR A 471 0.23 -7.70 -11.10
N TYR A 472 0.26 -8.14 -12.36
CA TYR A 472 1.33 -8.92 -12.97
C TYR A 472 2.21 -8.05 -13.87
N GLY A 473 3.38 -8.57 -14.25
CA GLY A 473 4.29 -7.87 -15.15
C GLY A 473 3.80 -7.91 -16.61
N GLY A 474 4.28 -6.96 -17.41
CA GLY A 474 3.88 -6.77 -18.80
C GLY A 474 3.63 -5.29 -19.13
N THR A 475 3.01 -5.06 -20.28
CA THR A 475 2.77 -3.71 -20.82
C THR A 475 1.29 -3.34 -20.71
N TYR A 476 1.00 -2.34 -19.87
CA TYR A 476 -0.33 -1.73 -19.75
C TYR A 476 -0.41 -0.48 -20.62
N ASN A 477 -1.28 -0.50 -21.62
CA ASN A 477 -1.44 0.58 -22.62
C ASN A 477 -2.38 1.69 -22.12
N GLU A 478 -2.12 2.23 -20.93
CA GLU A 478 -3.03 3.17 -20.26
C GLU A 478 -2.31 4.11 -19.29
N SER A 479 -3.00 5.16 -18.86
CA SER A 479 -2.64 5.89 -17.63
C SER A 479 -3.35 5.28 -16.44
N VAL A 480 -2.67 5.21 -15.30
CA VAL A 480 -3.16 4.58 -14.07
C VAL A 480 -3.36 5.67 -13.03
N SER A 481 -4.59 5.77 -12.54
CA SER A 481 -5.00 6.70 -11.49
C SER A 481 -5.54 5.93 -10.29
N LEU A 482 -4.84 6.03 -9.17
CA LEU A 482 -5.27 5.53 -7.87
C LEU A 482 -5.96 6.66 -7.12
N ASN A 483 -7.28 6.73 -7.27
CA ASN A 483 -8.16 7.76 -6.72
C ASN A 483 -9.08 7.25 -5.60
N THR A 484 -8.98 5.97 -5.28
CA THR A 484 -9.65 5.31 -4.15
C THR A 484 -8.61 4.79 -3.17
N ASN A 485 -9.00 4.47 -1.94
CA ASN A 485 -8.12 3.84 -0.95
C ASN A 485 -7.84 2.34 -1.24
N ALA A 486 -7.70 1.98 -2.53
CA ALA A 486 -7.32 0.64 -2.95
C ALA A 486 -5.81 0.41 -2.75
N THR A 487 -5.43 -0.85 -2.59
CA THR A 487 -4.03 -1.28 -2.47
C THR A 487 -3.61 -2.07 -3.70
N LEU A 488 -2.56 -1.63 -4.39
CA LEU A 488 -1.99 -2.33 -5.55
C LEU A 488 -0.75 -3.09 -5.11
N ASN A 489 -0.76 -4.40 -5.28
CA ASN A 489 0.33 -5.31 -4.94
C ASN A 489 0.89 -5.97 -6.18
N PHE A 490 2.17 -5.77 -6.46
CA PHE A 490 2.84 -6.50 -7.52
C PHE A 490 3.05 -7.95 -7.10
N VAL A 491 2.58 -8.89 -7.92
CA VAL A 491 2.76 -10.34 -7.73
C VAL A 491 3.39 -11.03 -8.94
N GLY A 492 3.76 -10.26 -9.96
CA GLY A 492 4.36 -10.78 -11.18
C GLY A 492 5.83 -11.20 -11.04
N SER A 493 6.36 -11.74 -12.12
CA SER A 493 7.76 -12.17 -12.25
C SER A 493 8.48 -11.51 -13.44
N SER A 494 7.98 -10.36 -13.89
CA SER A 494 8.53 -9.64 -15.05
C SER A 494 8.36 -8.12 -14.88
N ASN A 495 9.04 -7.36 -15.74
CA ASN A 495 8.98 -5.90 -15.72
C ASN A 495 7.56 -5.39 -16.03
N VAL A 496 7.21 -4.27 -15.43
CA VAL A 496 5.95 -3.55 -15.67
C VAL A 496 6.25 -2.32 -16.51
N THR A 497 5.49 -2.13 -17.58
CA THR A 497 5.53 -0.91 -18.40
C THR A 497 4.14 -0.30 -18.42
N LEU A 498 4.02 0.94 -17.96
CA LEU A 498 2.83 1.76 -18.15
C LEU A 498 3.10 2.70 -19.33
N HIS A 499 2.27 2.62 -20.36
CA HIS A 499 2.43 3.53 -21.49
C HIS A 499 2.00 4.95 -21.15
N GLY A 500 1.06 5.15 -20.22
CA GLY A 500 0.63 6.45 -19.73
C GLY A 500 1.18 6.81 -18.34
N GLY A 501 0.61 7.86 -17.75
CA GLY A 501 1.05 8.39 -16.45
C GLY A 501 0.62 7.54 -15.27
N LEU A 502 1.25 7.76 -14.12
CA LEU A 502 0.87 7.18 -12.83
C LEU A 502 0.48 8.31 -11.87
N ASN A 503 -0.79 8.36 -11.50
CA ASN A 503 -1.35 9.35 -10.58
C ASN A 503 -1.83 8.68 -9.30
N ILE A 504 -1.21 9.03 -8.17
CA ILE A 504 -1.47 8.47 -6.85
C ILE A 504 -2.08 9.58 -6.00
N SER A 505 -3.39 9.76 -6.09
CA SER A 505 -4.10 10.76 -5.30
C SER A 505 -4.67 10.20 -4.00
N ALA A 506 -4.82 8.88 -3.89
CA ALA A 506 -5.27 8.13 -2.72
C ALA A 506 -4.65 6.72 -2.74
N GLY A 507 -4.93 5.91 -1.71
CA GLY A 507 -4.56 4.50 -1.65
C GLY A 507 -3.05 4.21 -1.59
N THR A 508 -2.68 2.95 -1.83
CA THR A 508 -1.28 2.50 -1.78
C THR A 508 -0.89 1.80 -3.08
N PHE A 509 0.21 2.26 -3.69
CA PHE A 509 0.84 1.60 -4.84
C PHE A 509 2.16 0.95 -4.40
N ASN A 510 2.21 -0.39 -4.38
CA ASN A 510 3.42 -1.15 -4.11
C ASN A 510 4.12 -1.52 -5.42
N ALA A 511 5.23 -0.86 -5.71
CA ALA A 511 6.03 -1.11 -6.90
C ALA A 511 6.76 -2.48 -6.83
N PRO A 512 7.22 -3.05 -7.95
CA PRO A 512 7.97 -4.31 -7.93
C PRO A 512 9.23 -4.22 -7.06
N SER A 513 9.55 -5.28 -6.30
CA SER A 513 10.75 -5.32 -5.45
C SER A 513 12.00 -5.83 -6.18
N ALA A 514 11.83 -6.64 -7.23
CA ALA A 514 12.92 -7.28 -7.97
C ALA A 514 12.90 -6.96 -9.48
N TYR A 515 11.93 -6.19 -9.95
CA TYR A 515 11.70 -5.91 -11.37
C TYR A 515 11.59 -4.42 -11.65
N ALA A 516 11.65 -4.04 -12.92
CA ALA A 516 11.51 -2.64 -13.31
C ALA A 516 10.05 -2.21 -13.43
N LEU A 517 9.76 -0.97 -13.05
CA LEU A 517 8.51 -0.25 -13.35
C LEU A 517 8.84 0.92 -14.28
N SER A 518 8.34 0.89 -15.51
CA SER A 518 8.64 1.89 -16.53
C SER A 518 7.43 2.74 -16.86
N LEU A 519 7.60 4.07 -16.92
CA LEU A 519 6.63 5.00 -17.52
C LEU A 519 7.15 5.40 -18.90
N THR A 520 6.39 5.15 -19.98
CA THR A 520 6.86 5.54 -21.33
C THR A 520 6.32 6.90 -21.80
N THR A 521 5.17 7.31 -21.28
CA THR A 521 4.57 8.63 -21.53
C THR A 521 3.78 9.04 -20.29
N GLY A 522 3.35 10.31 -20.23
CA GLY A 522 2.56 10.82 -19.10
C GLY A 522 3.40 11.24 -17.89
N SER A 523 2.71 11.72 -16.86
CA SER A 523 3.33 12.29 -15.65
C SER A 523 3.29 11.30 -14.48
N LEU A 524 4.22 11.44 -13.55
CA LEU A 524 4.19 10.78 -12.25
C LEU A 524 3.69 11.79 -11.20
N THR A 525 2.57 11.50 -10.56
CA THR A 525 1.98 12.39 -9.54
C THR A 525 1.69 11.63 -8.27
N ASN A 526 2.06 12.19 -7.11
CA ASN A 526 1.53 11.78 -5.81
C ASN A 526 1.06 13.03 -5.04
N SER A 527 -0.24 13.11 -4.82
CA SER A 527 -0.89 14.25 -4.16
C SER A 527 -1.61 13.88 -2.85
N GLY A 528 -1.52 12.63 -2.40
CA GLY A 528 -2.25 12.19 -1.22
C GLY A 528 -2.25 10.69 -0.92
N GLY A 529 -1.64 9.85 -1.76
CA GLY A 529 -1.52 8.41 -1.50
C GLY A 529 -0.10 7.99 -1.10
N THR A 530 0.08 6.68 -0.98
CA THR A 530 1.35 6.06 -0.60
C THR A 530 1.99 5.39 -1.81
N PHE A 531 3.20 5.78 -2.17
CA PHE A 531 4.02 5.10 -3.17
C PHE A 531 5.17 4.35 -2.50
N ASN A 532 5.04 3.02 -2.41
CA ASN A 532 6.09 2.17 -1.87
C ASN A 532 7.00 1.74 -3.03
N HIS A 533 8.12 2.44 -3.16
CA HIS A 533 9.07 2.25 -4.27
C HIS A 533 9.74 0.88 -4.27
N ASN A 534 9.80 0.21 -3.11
CA ASN A 534 10.48 -1.07 -2.93
C ASN A 534 11.91 -1.06 -3.53
N ASN A 535 12.47 -2.24 -3.81
CA ASN A 535 13.85 -2.37 -4.30
C ASN A 535 13.96 -2.54 -5.83
N GLY A 536 12.86 -2.39 -6.57
CA GLY A 536 12.87 -2.43 -8.03
C GLY A 536 13.48 -1.16 -8.64
N THR A 537 13.69 -1.20 -9.96
CA THR A 537 14.14 -0.02 -10.72
C THR A 537 12.96 0.74 -11.30
N PHE A 538 12.83 2.02 -10.95
CA PHE A 538 11.89 2.91 -11.63
C PHE A 538 12.54 3.47 -12.90
N ILE A 539 11.85 3.45 -14.03
CA ILE A 539 12.38 3.89 -15.32
C ILE A 539 11.45 4.94 -15.93
N PHE A 540 11.96 6.15 -16.13
CA PHE A 540 11.36 7.11 -17.06
C PHE A 540 11.87 6.80 -18.46
N ALA A 541 11.01 6.24 -19.30
CA ALA A 541 11.28 5.86 -20.67
C ALA A 541 10.46 6.74 -21.63
N GLY A 542 10.88 6.87 -22.89
CA GLY A 542 10.08 7.53 -23.95
C GLY A 542 10.60 8.89 -24.42
N SER A 543 9.87 9.50 -25.35
CA SER A 543 10.25 10.76 -26.00
C SER A 543 9.39 11.92 -25.49
N GLY A 544 10.01 12.98 -24.96
CA GLY A 544 9.33 14.19 -24.52
C GLY A 544 9.34 14.41 -23.00
N THR A 545 8.57 15.40 -22.53
CA THR A 545 8.56 15.84 -21.13
C THR A 545 7.52 15.09 -20.29
N GLN A 546 7.95 14.49 -19.18
CA GLN A 546 7.12 13.84 -18.16
C GLN A 546 7.20 14.64 -16.87
N ASN A 547 6.07 15.15 -16.37
CA ASN A 547 6.10 15.94 -15.13
C ASN A 547 6.13 15.01 -13.92
N VAL A 548 6.86 15.41 -12.87
CA VAL A 548 6.88 14.74 -11.57
C VAL A 548 6.32 15.70 -10.53
N SER A 549 5.14 15.39 -10.00
CA SER A 549 4.43 16.21 -9.02
C SER A 549 4.30 15.47 -7.69
N GLY A 550 4.79 16.04 -6.59
CA GLY A 550 4.94 15.36 -5.30
C GLY A 550 6.37 14.88 -5.05
N ASN A 551 6.70 14.63 -3.78
CA ASN A 551 8.02 14.15 -3.39
C ASN A 551 8.11 12.63 -3.56
N PHE A 552 9.14 12.16 -4.25
CA PHE A 552 9.36 10.73 -4.50
C PHE A 552 10.72 10.28 -4.00
N THR A 553 10.75 9.09 -3.44
CA THR A 553 11.99 8.35 -3.14
C THR A 553 12.02 7.08 -3.98
N PHE A 554 13.18 6.76 -4.53
CA PHE A 554 13.43 5.52 -5.25
C PHE A 554 14.67 4.83 -4.70
N ASN A 555 14.71 3.50 -4.70
CA ASN A 555 15.97 2.79 -4.48
C ASN A 555 16.81 2.80 -5.75
N HIS A 556 16.22 2.52 -6.91
CA HIS A 556 16.93 2.56 -8.18
C HIS A 556 16.12 3.37 -9.21
N LEU A 557 16.76 4.30 -9.90
CA LEU A 557 16.13 5.19 -10.88
C LEU A 557 16.90 5.21 -12.20
N THR A 558 16.19 5.09 -13.32
CA THR A 558 16.73 5.29 -14.67
C THR A 558 15.92 6.33 -15.44
N VAL A 559 16.59 7.26 -16.11
CA VAL A 559 15.99 8.20 -17.08
C VAL A 559 16.62 7.92 -18.44
N ASN A 560 15.84 7.42 -19.38
CA ASN A 560 16.34 7.00 -20.69
C ASN A 560 16.61 8.21 -21.61
N SER A 561 17.43 7.96 -22.64
CA SER A 561 17.71 8.95 -23.68
C SER A 561 16.43 9.41 -24.39
N GLY A 562 16.32 10.71 -24.62
CA GLY A 562 15.14 11.32 -25.25
C GLY A 562 13.98 11.64 -24.29
N THR A 563 14.07 11.20 -23.03
CA THR A 563 13.11 11.54 -21.98
C THR A 563 13.55 12.81 -21.26
N THR A 564 12.63 13.75 -21.06
CA THR A 564 12.80 14.88 -20.15
C THR A 564 11.88 14.65 -18.95
N ILE A 565 12.38 14.70 -17.72
CA ILE A 565 11.53 14.74 -16.53
C ILE A 565 11.49 16.17 -15.99
N ASP A 566 10.32 16.69 -15.65
CA ASP A 566 10.16 18.02 -15.03
C ASP A 566 9.66 17.86 -13.59
N VAL A 567 10.56 17.98 -12.62
CA VAL A 567 10.26 17.76 -11.19
C VAL A 567 9.66 18.99 -10.50
N GLY A 568 9.48 20.10 -11.23
CA GLY A 568 8.87 21.31 -10.67
C GLY A 568 9.58 21.81 -9.40
N ALA A 569 8.81 22.06 -8.33
CA ALA A 569 9.31 22.42 -7.00
C ALA A 569 9.58 21.22 -6.07
N ASN A 570 9.37 20.01 -6.55
CA ASN A 570 9.35 18.80 -5.73
C ASN A 570 10.75 18.22 -5.52
N THR A 571 10.87 17.34 -4.52
CA THR A 571 12.10 16.60 -4.22
C THR A 571 12.05 15.22 -4.83
N LEU A 572 13.14 14.86 -5.53
CA LEU A 572 13.39 13.52 -6.06
C LEU A 572 14.60 12.93 -5.34
N THR A 573 14.38 11.88 -4.55
CA THR A 573 15.44 11.19 -3.78
C THR A 573 15.74 9.85 -4.41
N VAL A 574 17.01 9.51 -4.60
CA VAL A 574 17.44 8.16 -5.01
C VAL A 574 18.43 7.63 -3.97
N VAL A 575 18.09 6.53 -3.32
CA VAL A 575 18.87 5.95 -2.21
C VAL A 575 19.97 5.03 -2.73
N GLY A 576 19.70 4.29 -3.80
CA GLY A 576 20.66 3.43 -4.49
C GLY A 576 21.09 4.02 -5.83
N THR A 577 20.98 3.25 -6.91
CA THR A 577 21.59 3.62 -8.19
C THR A 577 20.72 4.57 -9.02
N ALA A 578 21.29 5.68 -9.46
CA ALA A 578 20.69 6.58 -10.46
C ALA A 578 21.43 6.48 -11.81
N THR A 579 20.70 6.26 -12.91
CA THR A 579 21.24 6.28 -14.27
C THR A 579 20.48 7.32 -15.09
N ASN A 580 21.15 8.36 -15.60
CA ASN A 580 20.51 9.39 -16.42
C ASN A 580 21.18 9.51 -17.80
N ALA A 581 20.41 9.18 -18.84
CA ALA A 581 20.73 9.41 -20.25
C ALA A 581 19.78 10.44 -20.91
N GLY A 582 18.80 10.96 -20.17
CA GLY A 582 17.85 11.98 -20.61
C GLY A 582 18.09 13.35 -19.97
N THR A 583 17.02 14.14 -19.85
CA THR A 583 17.03 15.48 -19.24
C THR A 583 16.26 15.49 -17.93
N ILE A 584 16.81 16.13 -16.90
CA ILE A 584 16.09 16.42 -15.65
C ILE A 584 15.95 17.93 -15.53
N LYS A 585 14.70 18.40 -15.52
CA LYS A 585 14.30 19.79 -15.43
C LYS A 585 13.65 20.03 -14.07
N ARG A 586 13.94 21.15 -13.43
CA ARG A 586 13.35 21.56 -12.15
C ARG A 586 12.80 22.97 -12.30
N LEU A 587 11.48 23.11 -12.37
CA LEU A 587 10.77 24.39 -12.38
C LEU A 587 10.08 24.65 -11.04
N ALA A 588 10.77 25.26 -10.08
CA ALA A 588 10.14 25.98 -8.97
C ALA A 588 10.22 27.48 -9.29
N PRO A 589 9.24 28.32 -8.88
CA PRO A 589 8.89 29.55 -9.58
C PRO A 589 10.13 30.39 -9.86
N ALA A 590 10.29 30.80 -11.13
CA ALA A 590 11.21 31.81 -11.64
C ALA A 590 12.20 32.32 -10.59
N GLN A 591 13.28 31.59 -10.33
CA GLN A 591 14.33 32.09 -9.46
C GLN A 591 15.10 33.14 -10.28
N ASN A 592 14.72 34.41 -10.10
CA ASN A 592 15.52 35.52 -10.59
C ASN A 592 16.89 35.44 -9.92
N ILE A 593 17.91 34.95 -10.63
CA ILE A 593 19.29 35.11 -10.18
C ILE A 593 19.57 36.62 -10.30
N THR A 594 19.54 37.29 -9.15
CA THR A 594 19.88 38.71 -8.99
C THR A 594 21.31 38.83 -8.48
N LEU A 595 21.91 40.00 -8.67
CA LEU A 595 23.30 40.28 -8.30
C LEU A 595 23.61 39.83 -6.85
N GLY A 596 24.57 38.92 -6.68
CA GLY A 596 25.00 38.42 -5.38
C GLY A 596 24.32 37.12 -4.90
N THR A 597 23.34 36.58 -5.63
CA THR A 597 22.70 35.29 -5.32
C THR A 597 23.36 34.12 -6.06
N SER A 598 23.46 32.96 -5.41
CA SER A 598 23.99 31.71 -6.00
C SER A 598 22.92 30.62 -6.07
N PHE A 599 22.90 29.88 -7.17
CA PHE A 599 22.04 28.74 -7.43
C PHE A 599 22.88 27.47 -7.49
N THR A 600 22.53 26.46 -6.69
CA THR A 600 23.30 25.21 -6.53
C THR A 600 22.48 24.01 -6.99
N PHE A 601 23.03 23.26 -7.95
CA PHE A 601 22.62 21.90 -8.27
C PHE A 601 23.37 20.95 -7.34
N ASN A 602 22.68 20.07 -6.63
CA ASN A 602 23.30 19.07 -5.76
C ASN A 602 23.24 17.68 -6.39
N ASP A 603 24.21 16.83 -6.08
CA ASP A 603 24.20 15.41 -6.34
C ASP A 603 23.42 14.63 -5.27
N GLY A 604 23.33 13.31 -5.42
CA GLY A 604 22.53 12.47 -4.54
C GLY A 604 23.12 12.22 -3.14
N ILE A 605 24.27 12.82 -2.79
CA ILE A 605 24.75 12.88 -1.40
C ILE A 605 24.67 14.31 -0.82
N GLY A 606 23.99 15.23 -1.52
CA GLY A 606 23.81 16.61 -1.09
C GLY A 606 24.99 17.54 -1.38
N GLN A 607 25.99 17.11 -2.15
CA GLN A 607 27.13 17.95 -2.54
C GLN A 607 26.82 18.71 -3.84
N ALA A 608 27.39 19.91 -3.98
CA ALA A 608 27.18 20.72 -5.18
C ALA A 608 27.77 20.03 -6.42
N SER A 609 26.95 19.78 -7.44
CA SER A 609 27.34 19.31 -8.78
C SER A 609 27.56 20.47 -9.76
N ALA A 610 26.82 21.58 -9.59
CA ALA A 610 27.07 22.83 -10.28
C ALA A 610 26.58 24.03 -9.45
N ILE A 611 27.27 25.17 -9.54
CA ILE A 611 26.88 26.42 -8.89
C ILE A 611 26.91 27.55 -9.92
N LEU A 612 25.82 28.28 -10.05
CA LEU A 612 25.70 29.50 -10.86
C LEU A 612 25.55 30.71 -9.94
N ARG A 613 26.41 31.72 -10.09
CA ARG A 613 26.32 32.95 -9.27
C ARG A 613 26.50 34.19 -10.15
N GLN A 614 25.49 35.05 -10.22
CA GLN A 614 25.62 36.29 -10.98
C GLN A 614 26.62 37.24 -10.32
N THR A 615 27.56 37.75 -11.11
CA THR A 615 28.61 38.67 -10.64
C THR A 615 28.42 40.11 -11.11
N SER A 616 27.76 40.33 -12.26
CA SER A 616 27.41 41.66 -12.77
C SER A 616 26.39 41.58 -13.93
N GLY A 617 25.86 42.72 -14.38
CA GLY A 617 24.88 42.79 -15.48
C GLY A 617 23.41 42.77 -15.02
N THR A 618 22.47 42.63 -15.96
CA THR A 618 21.03 42.53 -15.67
C THR A 618 20.69 41.15 -15.09
N ALA A 619 19.65 41.05 -14.23
CA ALA A 619 19.25 39.78 -13.62
C ALA A 619 18.93 38.72 -14.68
N MET A 620 19.44 37.49 -14.54
CA MET A 620 19.42 36.44 -15.59
C MET A 620 18.01 35.98 -16.02
N GLY A 621 16.95 36.40 -15.32
CA GLY A 621 15.58 35.95 -15.57
C GLY A 621 15.43 34.43 -15.34
N ASN A 622 14.43 33.81 -15.96
CA ASN A 622 14.27 32.34 -15.94
C ASN A 622 15.48 31.70 -16.60
N THR A 623 16.36 31.10 -15.78
CA THR A 623 17.58 30.46 -16.28
C THR A 623 17.40 28.96 -16.20
N THR A 624 17.56 28.29 -17.35
CA THR A 624 17.62 26.83 -17.39
C THR A 624 19.07 26.42 -17.37
N ALA A 625 19.47 25.51 -16.46
CA ALA A 625 20.73 24.80 -16.60
C ALA A 625 20.44 23.33 -16.86
N GLN A 626 21.06 22.79 -17.90
CA GLN A 626 20.78 21.45 -18.42
C GLN A 626 22.09 20.68 -18.58
N VAL A 627 22.15 19.49 -17.96
CA VAL A 627 23.22 18.53 -18.23
C VAL A 627 22.74 17.60 -19.33
N ASN A 628 23.31 17.73 -20.52
CA ASN A 628 22.93 16.92 -21.67
C ASN A 628 23.86 15.72 -21.81
N ALA A 629 23.32 14.53 -22.08
CA ALA A 629 24.09 13.34 -22.39
C ALA A 629 23.56 12.65 -23.65
N ASN A 630 24.47 12.29 -24.56
CA ASN A 630 24.21 11.42 -25.72
C ASN A 630 22.97 11.83 -26.56
N THR A 631 22.86 13.10 -26.93
CA THR A 631 21.73 13.58 -27.74
C THR A 631 21.99 13.39 -29.24
N THR A 632 21.05 12.76 -29.95
CA THR A 632 21.00 12.72 -31.42
C THR A 632 20.24 13.92 -32.01
N THR A 633 19.73 14.80 -31.16
CA THR A 633 19.04 16.03 -31.57
C THR A 633 20.04 17.11 -31.97
N ALA A 634 19.82 17.71 -33.14
CA ALA A 634 20.72 18.68 -33.77
C ALA A 634 20.79 20.00 -32.99
N HIS A 635 21.72 20.08 -32.03
CA HIS A 635 22.24 21.35 -31.54
C HIS A 635 23.51 21.72 -32.31
N ALA A 636 23.76 23.03 -32.49
CA ALA A 636 24.85 23.57 -33.32
C ALA A 636 26.25 23.02 -32.99
N CYS A 637 26.48 22.53 -31.76
CA CYS A 637 27.73 21.88 -31.32
C CYS A 637 27.59 20.41 -30.89
N ALA A 638 26.40 19.82 -30.90
CA ALA A 638 26.20 18.43 -30.46
C ALA A 638 26.77 17.41 -31.47
N ALA A 639 26.83 17.79 -32.75
CA ALA A 639 27.41 16.97 -33.82
C ALA A 639 28.91 17.21 -34.07
N THR A 640 29.52 18.17 -33.36
CA THR A 640 30.92 18.54 -33.58
C THR A 640 31.86 17.80 -32.66
N THR A 641 33.06 17.51 -33.16
CA THR A 641 34.07 16.77 -32.41
C THR A 641 35.04 17.71 -31.71
N LEU A 642 35.51 17.32 -30.53
CA LEU A 642 36.66 17.92 -29.87
C LEU A 642 37.90 17.07 -30.21
N GLY A 643 38.79 17.61 -31.05
CA GLY A 643 39.99 16.88 -31.50
C GLY A 643 39.67 15.57 -32.21
N GLY A 644 38.59 15.52 -33.01
CA GLY A 644 38.16 14.31 -33.73
C GLY A 644 37.30 13.33 -32.92
N THR A 645 37.04 13.59 -31.63
CA THR A 645 36.15 12.75 -30.79
C THR A 645 34.80 13.40 -30.54
N PRO A 646 33.68 12.67 -30.68
CA PRO A 646 32.34 13.20 -30.40
C PRO A 646 32.18 13.67 -28.96
N VAL A 647 31.55 14.82 -28.77
CA VAL A 647 31.21 15.35 -27.44
C VAL A 647 29.97 14.63 -26.91
N LYS A 648 30.14 13.72 -25.94
CA LYS A 648 29.02 12.91 -25.40
C LYS A 648 28.21 13.59 -24.29
N ARG A 649 28.71 14.65 -23.65
CA ARG A 649 27.96 15.47 -22.68
C ARG A 649 28.39 16.94 -22.72
N TYR A 650 27.47 17.84 -22.42
CA TYR A 650 27.73 19.27 -22.28
C TYR A 650 26.76 19.88 -21.27
N PHE A 651 27.21 20.95 -20.61
CA PHE A 651 26.43 21.74 -19.65
C PHE A 651 25.92 22.99 -20.36
N ASP A 652 24.61 23.13 -20.52
CA ASP A 652 24.00 24.32 -21.10
C ASP A 652 23.44 25.22 -20.01
N VAL A 653 23.62 26.53 -20.18
CA VAL A 653 23.06 27.58 -19.33
C VAL A 653 22.38 28.58 -20.23
N THR A 654 21.06 28.67 -20.13
CA THR A 654 20.21 29.48 -21.01
C THR A 654 19.43 30.50 -20.20
N PRO A 655 19.89 31.77 -20.15
CA PRO A 655 19.14 32.90 -19.60
C PRO A 655 17.99 33.28 -20.56
N THR A 656 16.78 33.52 -20.04
CA THR A 656 15.61 33.89 -20.89
C THR A 656 15.56 35.36 -21.29
N ASN A 657 16.32 36.23 -20.62
CA ASN A 657 16.25 37.67 -20.78
C ASN A 657 17.06 38.22 -21.97
N GLY A 658 17.80 37.38 -22.71
CA GLY A 658 18.47 37.74 -23.96
C GLY A 658 19.56 38.82 -23.87
N ALA A 659 19.91 39.29 -22.68
CA ALA A 659 20.90 40.33 -22.45
C ALA A 659 22.26 39.73 -22.02
N ASN A 660 23.36 40.43 -22.28
CA ASN A 660 24.70 40.03 -21.85
C ASN A 660 24.78 40.01 -20.30
N VAL A 661 24.66 38.82 -19.70
CA VAL A 661 24.81 38.66 -18.25
C VAL A 661 26.17 38.03 -17.94
N THR A 662 26.82 38.51 -16.89
CA THR A 662 28.12 37.99 -16.46
C THR A 662 27.95 37.21 -15.16
N ALA A 663 28.33 35.94 -15.16
CA ALA A 663 28.18 35.06 -14.00
C ALA A 663 29.43 34.20 -13.74
N ASP A 664 29.60 33.82 -12.48
CA ASP A 664 30.47 32.73 -12.08
C ASP A 664 29.72 31.40 -12.29
N VAL A 665 30.39 30.41 -12.87
CA VAL A 665 29.88 29.03 -12.94
C VAL A 665 30.93 28.08 -12.42
N THR A 666 30.58 27.33 -11.38
CA THR A 666 31.41 26.25 -10.84
C THR A 666 30.79 24.92 -11.22
N LEU A 667 31.53 24.06 -11.90
CA LEU A 667 31.14 22.70 -12.25
C LEU A 667 31.97 21.75 -11.39
N TYR A 668 31.31 20.84 -10.67
CA TYR A 668 31.96 19.82 -9.87
C TYR A 668 31.89 18.46 -10.58
N PHE A 669 32.93 17.66 -10.43
CA PHE A 669 33.00 16.28 -10.92
C PHE A 669 33.77 15.43 -9.92
N PHE A 670 33.35 14.17 -9.77
CA PHE A 670 33.86 13.27 -8.75
C PHE A 670 35.20 12.65 -9.15
N ASP A 671 36.15 12.54 -8.22
CA ASP A 671 37.50 12.02 -8.43
C ASP A 671 37.94 11.09 -7.29
N GLY A 672 37.13 10.05 -7.02
CA GLY A 672 37.45 8.99 -6.05
C GLY A 672 38.07 7.73 -6.67
N ALA A 673 38.69 6.90 -5.81
CA ALA A 673 39.53 5.77 -6.21
C ALA A 673 38.83 4.66 -7.02
N SER A 674 37.51 4.50 -6.89
CA SER A 674 36.73 3.40 -7.52
C SER A 674 35.93 3.81 -8.76
N ASN A 675 35.85 5.11 -9.07
CA ASN A 675 34.82 5.69 -9.95
C ASN A 675 35.15 7.14 -10.35
N SER A 676 36.44 7.46 -10.51
CA SER A 676 36.91 8.79 -10.91
C SER A 676 36.36 9.21 -12.28
N GLU A 677 35.60 10.31 -12.29
CA GLU A 677 35.15 11.01 -13.49
C GLU A 677 36.26 11.82 -14.16
N ALA A 678 37.40 12.00 -13.45
CA ALA A 678 38.56 12.68 -14.00
C ALA A 678 39.25 11.85 -15.10
N ASN A 679 38.94 10.55 -15.24
CA ASN A 679 39.53 9.66 -16.25
C ASN A 679 41.07 9.73 -16.29
N GLY A 680 41.71 9.78 -15.11
CA GLY A 680 43.16 9.91 -14.98
C GLY A 680 43.72 11.33 -15.23
N ASN A 681 42.87 12.31 -15.54
CA ASN A 681 43.30 13.70 -15.71
C ASN A 681 43.54 14.38 -14.36
N THR A 682 44.73 14.98 -14.23
CA THR A 682 45.06 15.91 -13.14
C THR A 682 44.39 17.26 -13.36
N LEU A 683 44.20 18.07 -12.30
CA LEU A 683 43.66 19.43 -12.43
C LEU A 683 44.43 20.30 -13.43
N ALA A 684 45.73 20.06 -13.59
CA ALA A 684 46.59 20.77 -14.54
C ALA A 684 46.26 20.46 -16.00
N ASN A 685 45.62 19.31 -16.25
CA ASN A 685 45.29 18.83 -17.59
C ASN A 685 43.81 19.01 -17.93
N ILE A 686 43.01 19.61 -17.05
CA ILE A 686 41.59 19.83 -17.34
C ILE A 686 41.43 21.10 -18.16
N ALA A 687 40.77 20.98 -19.31
CA ALA A 687 40.48 22.07 -20.22
C ALA A 687 38.96 22.24 -20.34
N LEU A 688 38.50 23.48 -20.16
CA LEU A 688 37.11 23.87 -20.41
C LEU A 688 36.96 24.43 -21.82
N PHE A 689 35.90 24.03 -22.49
CA PHE A 689 35.53 24.47 -23.83
C PHE A 689 34.15 25.12 -23.80
N HIS A 690 33.96 26.15 -24.60
CA HIS A 690 32.69 26.81 -24.82
C HIS A 690 32.33 26.73 -26.30
N CYS A 691 31.06 26.47 -26.61
CA CYS A 691 30.59 26.47 -27.99
C CYS A 691 30.30 27.89 -28.45
N GLU A 692 31.02 28.35 -29.48
CA GLU A 692 30.77 29.63 -30.13
C GLU A 692 30.47 29.39 -31.61
N SER A 693 29.31 29.83 -32.07
CA SER A 693 28.89 29.73 -33.47
C SER A 693 29.02 28.31 -34.06
N GLY A 694 28.69 27.29 -33.26
CA GLY A 694 28.74 25.88 -33.68
C GLY A 694 30.11 25.21 -33.59
N THR A 695 31.14 25.89 -33.04
CA THR A 695 32.48 25.32 -32.86
C THR A 695 32.90 25.34 -31.39
N TRP A 696 33.45 24.23 -30.90
CA TRP A 696 34.03 24.18 -29.56
C TRP A 696 35.37 24.92 -29.52
N ARG A 697 35.46 25.93 -28.65
CA ARG A 697 36.69 26.70 -28.42
C ARG A 697 37.19 26.48 -27.00
N ARG A 698 38.48 26.22 -26.88
CA ARG A 698 39.13 26.08 -25.57
C ARG A 698 39.18 27.44 -24.88
N LEU A 699 38.64 27.52 -23.69
CA LEU A 699 38.82 28.67 -22.82
C LEU A 699 40.22 28.61 -22.19
N SER A 700 40.92 29.73 -22.15
CA SER A 700 42.27 29.83 -21.57
C SER A 700 42.33 31.07 -20.68
N GLY A 701 42.80 30.90 -19.45
CA GLY A 701 42.91 32.00 -18.47
C GLY A 701 41.58 32.52 -17.90
N THR A 702 40.44 31.89 -18.23
CA THR A 702 39.08 32.36 -17.87
C THR A 702 38.39 31.54 -16.77
N TYR A 703 39.01 30.43 -16.34
CA TYR A 703 38.52 29.60 -15.24
C TYR A 703 39.66 29.21 -14.29
N THR A 704 39.29 28.94 -13.05
CA THR A 704 40.12 28.31 -12.04
C THR A 704 39.69 26.87 -11.83
N THR A 705 40.55 26.05 -11.24
CA THR A 705 40.22 24.68 -10.87
C THR A 705 40.60 24.43 -9.42
N GLY A 706 40.00 23.43 -8.78
CA GLY A 706 40.34 23.07 -7.41
C GLY A 706 39.70 21.77 -6.96
N THR A 707 39.84 21.48 -5.67
CA THR A 707 39.34 20.26 -5.03
C THR A 707 38.50 20.59 -3.81
N SER A 708 37.52 19.73 -3.53
CA SER A 708 36.70 19.75 -2.32
C SER A 708 36.35 18.30 -1.96
N GLY A 709 37.04 17.73 -0.96
CA GLY A 709 36.91 16.30 -0.65
C GLY A 709 37.29 15.41 -1.85
N ASN A 710 36.42 14.46 -2.19
CA ASN A 710 36.58 13.58 -3.35
C ASN A 710 36.16 14.25 -4.68
N TYR A 711 35.87 15.54 -4.70
CA TYR A 711 35.46 16.25 -5.91
C TYR A 711 36.54 17.18 -6.39
N LYS A 712 36.66 17.26 -7.71
CA LYS A 712 37.36 18.32 -8.40
C LYS A 712 36.33 19.28 -8.99
N TRP A 713 36.71 20.53 -9.18
CA TRP A 713 35.83 21.53 -9.76
C TRP A 713 36.56 22.45 -10.73
N VAL A 714 35.80 23.00 -11.68
CA VAL A 714 36.23 24.04 -12.62
C VAL A 714 35.28 25.23 -12.42
N LYS A 715 35.83 26.41 -12.14
CA LYS A 715 35.08 27.65 -11.92
C LYS A 715 35.41 28.70 -12.98
N LEU A 716 34.45 29.01 -13.84
CA LEU A 716 34.46 30.24 -14.63
C LEU A 716 34.17 31.42 -13.72
N ASN A 717 34.99 32.47 -13.78
CA ASN A 717 34.76 33.69 -13.02
C ASN A 717 34.33 34.80 -13.97
N GLY A 718 33.17 35.40 -13.71
CA GLY A 718 32.64 36.52 -14.49
C GLY A 718 32.60 36.24 -16.00
N TYR A 719 32.07 35.09 -16.41
CA TYR A 719 31.96 34.73 -17.82
C TYR A 719 30.69 35.35 -18.44
N PRO A 720 30.75 35.92 -19.65
CA PRO A 720 29.58 36.46 -20.33
C PRO A 720 28.72 35.33 -20.92
N PHE A 721 27.51 35.16 -20.38
CA PHE A 721 26.51 34.23 -20.90
C PHE A 721 25.63 34.94 -21.91
N THR A 722 25.46 34.32 -23.07
CA THR A 722 24.45 34.71 -24.07
C THR A 722 23.27 33.74 -24.00
N THR A 723 22.28 33.89 -24.89
CA THR A 723 21.13 32.97 -25.00
C THR A 723 21.50 31.52 -25.28
N PHE A 724 22.78 31.21 -25.53
CA PHE A 724 23.27 29.86 -25.75
C PHE A 724 24.73 29.75 -25.31
N SER A 725 25.00 29.04 -24.20
CA SER A 725 26.37 28.90 -23.67
C SER A 725 26.65 27.47 -23.20
N PRO A 726 26.79 26.48 -24.10
CA PRO A 726 27.13 25.14 -23.68
C PRO A 726 28.64 24.99 -23.45
N PHE A 727 28.98 24.32 -22.35
CA PHE A 727 30.35 24.03 -21.93
C PHE A 727 30.65 22.54 -21.96
N ALA A 728 31.87 22.19 -22.38
CA ALA A 728 32.40 20.83 -22.34
C ALA A 728 33.75 20.80 -21.62
N ILE A 729 34.06 19.68 -20.98
CA ILE A 729 35.32 19.48 -20.24
C ILE A 729 36.10 18.36 -20.94
N SER A 730 37.41 18.55 -21.15
CA SER A 730 38.31 17.53 -21.73
C SER A 730 39.69 17.52 -21.07
N GLY A 731 40.44 16.43 -21.28
CA GLY A 731 41.86 16.33 -20.93
C GLY A 731 42.75 17.06 -21.94
N GLY A 732 43.14 18.30 -21.65
CA GLY A 732 44.24 18.99 -22.32
C GLY A 732 44.00 19.45 -23.78
N PRO A 733 44.98 20.19 -24.36
CA PRO A 733 44.87 20.81 -25.69
C PRO A 733 44.81 19.85 -26.90
N GLY A 734 44.81 18.54 -26.69
CA GLY A 734 44.85 17.57 -27.79
C GLY A 734 44.58 16.12 -27.41
N ALA A 735 44.12 15.81 -26.18
CA ALA A 735 43.73 14.44 -25.86
C ALA A 735 42.26 14.21 -26.24
N PRO A 736 41.95 13.23 -27.10
CA PRO A 736 40.60 12.82 -27.43
C PRO A 736 40.03 11.95 -26.31
N THR A 737 39.69 12.55 -25.16
CA THR A 737 38.82 11.91 -24.16
C THR A 737 37.51 12.65 -24.06
N ALA A 738 36.99 13.15 -25.20
CA ALA A 738 35.80 13.98 -25.27
C ALA A 738 34.62 13.27 -24.57
N VAL A 739 34.49 13.59 -23.30
CA VAL A 739 33.34 13.35 -22.46
C VAL A 739 33.00 11.88 -22.17
N SER A 740 33.77 11.22 -21.30
CA SER A 740 33.23 10.12 -20.48
C SER A 740 33.12 10.54 -19.01
N LEU A 741 32.24 11.48 -18.71
CA LEU A 741 31.56 11.41 -17.42
C LEU A 741 30.61 10.22 -17.57
N SER A 742 30.88 9.08 -16.93
CA SER A 742 30.11 7.85 -17.20
C SER A 742 28.73 7.84 -16.54
N SER A 743 28.48 8.68 -15.53
CA SER A 743 27.22 8.65 -14.78
C SER A 743 27.12 9.84 -13.84
N PHE A 744 25.96 10.49 -13.73
CA PHE A 744 25.60 11.13 -12.47
C PHE A 744 25.40 9.98 -11.47
N ARG A 745 26.43 9.62 -10.70
CA ARG A 745 26.31 8.58 -9.66
C ARG A 745 26.23 9.25 -8.30
N ALA A 746 25.12 9.02 -7.63
CA ALA A 746 25.08 9.00 -6.18
C ALA A 746 25.55 7.59 -5.77
N ASP A 747 26.81 7.44 -5.36
CA ASP A 747 27.25 6.22 -4.69
C ASP A 747 27.22 6.49 -3.17
N ALA A 748 26.50 5.67 -2.43
CA ALA A 748 26.65 5.54 -0.98
C ALA A 748 27.75 4.50 -0.67
N PRO A 749 28.45 4.61 0.48
CA PRO A 749 29.56 3.72 0.81
C PRO A 749 29.09 2.28 1.04
N ALA A 750 29.94 1.31 0.66
CA ALA A 750 29.83 -0.05 1.14
C ALA A 750 29.98 -0.07 2.66
N PHE A 751 29.06 -0.77 3.32
CA PHE A 751 29.04 -0.96 4.77
C PHE A 751 30.24 -1.83 5.18
N ASP A 752 31.33 -1.22 5.63
CA ASP A 752 32.47 -1.96 6.19
C ASP A 752 32.24 -2.16 7.69
N LEU A 753 31.77 -3.36 8.05
CA LEU A 753 31.55 -3.79 9.44
C LEU A 753 32.84 -3.72 10.29
N VAL A 754 34.02 -3.70 9.67
CA VAL A 754 35.31 -3.76 10.37
C VAL A 754 35.70 -2.39 10.93
N ALA A 755 35.36 -1.29 10.25
CA ALA A 755 35.68 0.07 10.71
C ALA A 755 34.81 0.53 11.90
N TRP A 756 33.57 0.03 12.01
CA TRP A 756 32.69 0.34 13.14
C TRP A 756 33.10 -0.36 14.44
N PHE A 757 33.61 -1.60 14.35
CA PHE A 757 34.16 -2.31 15.52
C PHE A 757 35.46 -1.68 16.04
N ALA A 758 36.31 -1.16 15.14
CA ALA A 758 37.56 -0.49 15.51
C ALA A 758 37.34 0.86 16.23
N GLN A 759 36.20 1.53 16.03
CA GLN A 759 35.85 2.76 16.75
C GLN A 759 35.16 2.53 18.10
N MET A 760 34.50 1.39 18.33
CA MET A 760 33.94 1.05 19.65
C MET A 760 34.97 0.48 20.63
N LEU A 761 35.99 -0.24 20.13
CA LEU A 761 37.12 -0.69 20.94
C LEU A 761 38.25 0.34 20.78
N GLY A 762 38.19 1.42 21.55
CA GLY A 762 39.20 2.47 21.55
C GLY A 762 40.61 1.97 21.91
N LEU A 763 41.29 1.36 20.95
CA LEU A 763 42.68 0.92 21.04
C LEU A 763 43.50 1.77 20.09
N ALA A 764 44.32 2.64 20.67
CA ALA A 764 45.39 3.33 19.95
C ALA A 764 46.65 2.45 19.98
N ARG A 765 47.11 2.10 18.77
CA ARG A 765 48.23 1.22 18.36
C ARG A 765 47.92 -0.27 18.25
#